data_AF-A0A161ZIM0-F1
#
_entry.id   AF-A0A161ZIM0-F1
#
_cell.length_a   1.000
_cell.length_b   1.000
_cell.length_c   1.000
_cell.angle_alpha   90.00
_cell.angle_beta   90.00
_cell.angle_gamma   90.00
#
_symmetry.space_group_name_H-M   'P 1'
#
loop_
_entity.id
_entity.type
_entity.pdbx_description
1 polymer ?
#
loop_
_entity_poly.entity_id
_entity_poly.type
_entity_poly.pdbx_seq_one_letter_code
_entity_poly.pdbx_strand_id
1 'polypeptide(L)'
;MHLRSPARLRLASLAAGLTAACVAAPLVAAAAPVAAAAGPVNLSQGKPATASSVQGDYAAARAVDGDLSTRWGSEFAEGQWLQVDLGQVSTLSSVALSWEGAYGKGFRIEASDDGTTWRTLRTVTDGTGGQQTLPVSGTGRYVRLLGTERGTGYGYSLWELQVFGTPGTDDGTVDPGDDCTTNAALGKAATASSAEGAYAAGLAVDGKADTRWSSEFSDAQWLQVDLGAIKPVCGIEIDWEGAYGKGFRVETSDDGALWRTLRTVTDGTGGKQALDVTGSGRYVRLVGTERGTGWGYSIWELRVLTTGDGTGNPGTGEPIEGGGDLGPNVHVFGPGTPVADIQSAVDAAYAAQEESQFGLRRDQFLFEPGTYPVHVNVGFNTAVNGLGKNPDDVNITGGVWADAEWFEGNATQNFWRSIENLAVTPTGGDMRWAVSQAAPMRRIHVKGNLMLHSSRYGWASGGFTADSIVDGQVRGYTQQQWYTRDSTLTGGWDGTLWNMVFSGTENAPPTTFPEPAVTTLDTTGTIREKPYLYLDGDDYAVFVPSLREGTRGATWKNGSTPGTSIPLDDFYVAHPGDTAEHINAALDQGLNLLLTPGVYHLDETIEVNRADTVVLGLGYATIVPTAGQTALQVGDVDGVRVASVLFDAGAAESPSMLTVGTEGSSADHADDPISIHDVFVRVGGAHAGKVDSAIVINADDTIVDHIWSWRGDHGEGIGWDVNTADHGLVVNGDDVDGYGLFVEHYQKYNTLWNGERGRTIFYQNELPYDPPNQAAWNHDGIRGWAAYKVADHVRNHEAWGLGSYCVFTSDASIVSDNGFEVPITPGVRMHSLLTVSLGGVGTYEHVINGVGPRASGVETVPAKVVSYP
;
A
#
# COMPACT_ATOMS: atom_id res chain seq x y z
N MET A 1 -3.24 -18.95 74.82
CA MET A 1 -4.38 -19.47 75.62
C MET A 1 -5.56 -18.53 75.42
N HIS A 2 -6.46 -18.89 74.50
CA HIS A 2 -7.92 -18.65 74.46
C HIS A 2 -8.40 -18.57 73.00
N LEU A 3 -9.24 -19.57 72.68
CA LEU A 3 -9.96 -19.77 71.43
C LEU A 3 -10.97 -18.64 71.16
N ARG A 4 -11.18 -18.29 69.89
CA ARG A 4 -12.52 -18.07 69.30
C ARG A 4 -12.54 -18.43 67.81
N SER A 5 -13.55 -19.22 67.46
CA SER A 5 -13.92 -19.74 66.13
C SER A 5 -14.30 -18.64 65.12
N PRO A 6 -14.20 -18.90 63.80
CA PRO A 6 -14.73 -18.00 62.78
C PRO A 6 -16.25 -18.18 62.62
N ALA A 7 -16.95 -17.04 62.52
CA ALA A 7 -18.38 -16.97 62.28
C ALA A 7 -18.71 -17.31 60.81
N ARG A 8 -19.76 -18.10 60.62
CA ARG A 8 -20.41 -18.33 59.33
C ARG A 8 -21.09 -17.03 58.87
N LEU A 9 -20.72 -16.52 57.71
CA LEU A 9 -21.58 -15.64 56.92
C LEU A 9 -21.85 -16.29 55.57
N ARG A 10 -23.15 -16.49 55.30
CA ARG A 10 -23.70 -16.94 54.03
C ARG A 10 -23.55 -15.79 53.03
N LEU A 11 -22.82 -15.98 51.93
CA LEU A 11 -23.02 -15.16 50.74
C LEU A 11 -24.15 -15.79 49.91
N ALA A 12 -25.23 -15.03 49.79
CA ALA A 12 -26.33 -15.31 48.90
C ALA A 12 -25.90 -14.98 47.46
N SER A 13 -26.09 -15.96 46.58
CA SER A 13 -26.12 -15.84 45.13
C SER A 13 -27.21 -14.84 44.70
N LEU A 14 -26.82 -13.75 44.04
CA LEU A 14 -27.72 -12.94 43.21
C LEU A 14 -27.51 -13.32 41.75
N ALA A 15 -28.44 -14.12 41.24
CA ALA A 15 -28.77 -14.14 39.82
C ALA A 15 -29.77 -13.00 39.58
N ALA A 16 -29.44 -12.09 38.66
CA ALA A 16 -30.39 -11.11 38.14
C ALA A 16 -30.40 -11.26 36.62
N GLY A 17 -31.45 -11.91 36.10
CA GLY A 17 -31.72 -11.94 34.67
C GLY A 17 -32.14 -10.56 34.17
N LEU A 18 -31.57 -10.13 33.04
CA LEU A 18 -32.10 -9.00 32.28
C LEU A 18 -33.01 -9.55 31.18
N THR A 19 -34.30 -9.25 31.34
CA THR A 19 -35.35 -9.38 30.33
C THR A 19 -35.17 -8.32 29.24
N ALA A 20 -35.11 -8.75 27.98
CA ALA A 20 -35.20 -7.87 26.81
C ALA A 20 -36.62 -7.29 26.68
N ALA A 21 -36.74 -5.96 26.75
CA ALA A 21 -37.96 -5.24 26.44
C ALA A 21 -37.82 -4.58 25.07
N CYS A 22 -38.56 -5.10 24.09
CA CYS A 22 -38.72 -4.50 22.76
C CYS A 22 -39.57 -3.23 22.89
N VAL A 23 -39.02 -2.07 22.51
CA VAL A 23 -39.78 -0.85 22.25
C VAL A 23 -39.69 -0.57 20.76
N ALA A 24 -40.81 -0.75 20.06
CA ALA A 24 -40.98 -0.30 18.69
C ALA A 24 -41.17 1.23 18.69
N ALA A 25 -40.23 1.95 18.07
CA ALA A 25 -40.39 3.36 17.71
C ALA A 25 -40.81 3.46 16.22
N PRO A 26 -41.68 4.40 15.84
CA PRO A 26 -42.15 4.53 14.46
C PRO A 26 -41.06 5.13 13.58
N LEU A 27 -40.83 4.54 12.40
CA LEU A 27 -40.04 5.15 11.34
C LEU A 27 -40.72 6.43 10.86
N VAL A 28 -40.11 7.57 11.16
CA VAL A 28 -40.26 8.78 10.36
C VAL A 28 -39.13 8.74 9.34
N ALA A 29 -39.46 8.64 8.05
CA ALA A 29 -38.50 8.78 6.98
C ALA A 29 -37.94 10.21 6.99
N ALA A 30 -36.77 10.38 7.61
CA ALA A 30 -35.94 11.56 7.41
C ALA A 30 -35.28 11.41 6.04
N ALA A 31 -35.56 12.34 5.13
CA ALA A 31 -34.77 12.49 3.92
C ALA A 31 -33.30 12.66 4.33
N ALA A 32 -32.42 11.87 3.70
CA ALA A 32 -30.98 11.99 3.89
C ALA A 32 -30.56 13.45 3.68
N PRO A 33 -29.67 14.02 4.51
CA PRO A 33 -29.08 15.31 4.21
C PRO A 33 -28.32 15.15 2.89
N VAL A 34 -28.69 15.97 1.90
CA VAL A 34 -27.84 16.21 0.73
C VAL A 34 -26.49 16.64 1.28
N ALA A 35 -25.41 15.97 0.86
CA ALA A 35 -24.05 16.34 1.22
C ALA A 35 -23.86 17.84 0.99
N ALA A 36 -23.66 18.60 2.07
CA ALA A 36 -23.23 19.97 1.97
C ALA A 36 -21.79 19.93 1.45
N ALA A 37 -21.54 20.53 0.28
CA ALA A 37 -20.20 20.74 -0.23
C ALA A 37 -19.33 21.37 0.88
N ALA A 38 -18.16 20.77 1.14
CA ALA A 38 -17.19 21.32 2.07
C ALA A 38 -16.93 22.80 1.73
N GLY A 39 -16.95 23.69 2.72
CA GLY A 39 -16.68 25.10 2.51
C GLY A 39 -15.25 25.34 1.97
N PRO A 40 -14.97 26.51 1.38
CA PRO A 40 -13.65 26.83 0.86
C PRO A 40 -12.57 26.73 1.95
N VAL A 41 -11.48 26.02 1.67
CA VAL A 41 -10.33 25.84 2.59
C VAL A 41 -9.41 27.06 2.47
N ASN A 42 -8.83 27.54 3.58
CA ASN A 42 -7.77 28.55 3.52
C ASN A 42 -6.46 27.90 3.08
N LEU A 43 -6.09 28.12 1.81
CA LEU A 43 -4.95 27.51 1.15
C LEU A 43 -3.61 28.19 1.46
N SER A 44 -3.62 29.47 1.85
CA SER A 44 -2.38 30.24 2.08
C SER A 44 -1.83 30.12 3.50
N GLN A 45 -2.59 29.56 4.45
CA GLN A 45 -2.22 29.51 5.85
C GLN A 45 -0.90 28.75 6.08
N GLY A 46 0.08 29.40 6.70
CA GLY A 46 1.40 28.84 7.02
C GLY A 46 2.29 28.56 5.80
N LYS A 47 1.89 29.00 4.60
CA LYS A 47 2.61 28.73 3.35
C LYS A 47 3.79 29.70 3.13
N PRO A 48 4.80 29.33 2.34
CA PRO A 48 5.91 30.23 2.00
C PRO A 48 5.40 31.51 1.33
N ALA A 49 5.81 32.66 1.86
CA ALA A 49 5.46 33.97 1.32
C ALA A 49 6.70 34.84 1.07
N THR A 50 6.69 35.57 -0.04
CA THR A 50 7.74 36.53 -0.41
C THR A 50 7.12 37.88 -0.78
N ALA A 51 7.93 38.93 -0.77
CA ALA A 51 7.46 40.29 -1.08
C ALA A 51 8.52 41.07 -1.85
N SER A 52 8.09 42.13 -2.55
CA SER A 52 8.98 43.06 -3.25
C SER A 52 9.93 43.82 -2.32
N SER A 53 9.51 44.06 -1.08
CA SER A 53 10.32 44.69 -0.05
C SER A 53 9.77 44.36 1.34
N VAL A 54 10.58 44.62 2.35
CA VAL A 54 10.24 44.43 3.77
C VAL A 54 10.70 45.65 4.55
N GLN A 55 9.79 46.25 5.31
CA GLN A 55 10.08 47.34 6.24
C GLN A 55 10.54 46.75 7.58
N GLY A 56 11.82 46.87 7.93
CA GLY A 56 12.34 46.38 9.22
C GLY A 56 12.07 44.88 9.43
N ASP A 57 11.46 44.52 10.56
CA ASP A 57 11.16 43.12 10.90
C ASP A 57 9.80 42.61 10.37
N TYR A 58 9.07 43.40 9.55
CA TYR A 58 7.72 43.08 9.06
C TYR A 58 7.74 42.19 7.81
N ALA A 59 8.30 40.98 7.93
CA ALA A 59 8.49 40.04 6.82
C ALA A 59 7.18 39.53 6.19
N ALA A 60 7.25 39.05 4.94
CA ALA A 60 6.11 38.55 4.17
C ALA A 60 5.33 37.41 4.87
N ALA A 61 6.04 36.49 5.52
CA ALA A 61 5.44 35.34 6.22
C ALA A 61 4.45 35.73 7.32
N ARG A 62 4.58 36.94 7.90
CA ARG A 62 3.68 37.47 8.93
C ARG A 62 2.28 37.83 8.44
N ALA A 63 2.06 37.81 7.13
CA ALA A 63 0.75 38.06 6.54
C ALA A 63 0.05 36.76 6.11
N VAL A 64 0.56 35.59 6.52
CA VAL A 64 -0.05 34.28 6.25
C VAL A 64 0.08 33.33 7.45
N ASP A 65 0.41 33.85 8.63
CA ASP A 65 0.73 33.06 9.84
C ASP A 65 -0.49 32.79 10.75
N GLY A 66 -1.62 33.44 10.47
CA GLY A 66 -2.88 33.30 11.17
C GLY A 66 -3.00 34.21 12.39
N ASP A 67 -2.03 35.11 12.60
CA ASP A 67 -1.96 36.00 13.76
C ASP A 67 -2.19 37.46 13.35
N LEU A 68 -3.39 37.97 13.65
CA LEU A 68 -3.77 39.36 13.40
C LEU A 68 -3.00 40.41 14.24
N SER A 69 -2.04 39.99 15.06
CA SER A 69 -1.11 40.86 15.80
C SER A 69 0.26 41.02 15.14
N THR A 70 0.56 40.26 14.07
CA THR A 70 1.80 40.39 13.29
C THR A 70 1.49 40.76 11.83
N ARG A 71 2.40 41.49 11.17
CA ARG A 71 2.14 42.05 9.83
C ARG A 71 3.33 41.98 8.91
N TRP A 72 3.04 41.89 7.61
CA TRP A 72 3.94 42.36 6.55
C TRP A 72 3.82 43.87 6.36
N GLY A 73 4.94 44.53 6.05
CA GLY A 73 4.98 45.94 5.68
C GLY A 73 5.97 46.20 4.55
N SER A 74 5.56 46.96 3.53
CA SER A 74 6.41 47.32 2.39
C SER A 74 7.17 48.65 2.60
N GLU A 75 8.13 48.91 1.73
CA GLU A 75 8.64 50.27 1.49
C GLU A 75 7.56 51.21 0.93
N PHE A 76 7.81 52.52 1.02
CA PHE A 76 6.81 53.57 0.78
C PHE A 76 6.75 53.98 -0.70
N ALA A 77 6.47 53.01 -1.56
CA ALA A 77 6.37 53.18 -3.00
C ALA A 77 5.19 52.39 -3.58
N GLU A 78 4.75 52.77 -4.78
CA GLU A 78 3.80 52.03 -5.59
C GLU A 78 4.49 50.81 -6.25
N GLY A 79 3.71 49.83 -6.71
CA GLY A 79 4.22 48.61 -7.33
C GLY A 79 4.77 47.57 -6.35
N GLN A 80 4.59 47.78 -5.04
CA GLN A 80 4.98 46.79 -4.04
C GLN A 80 4.00 45.61 -4.04
N TRP A 81 4.51 44.41 -3.78
CA TRP A 81 3.73 43.19 -3.81
C TRP A 81 4.08 42.23 -2.68
N LEU A 82 3.10 41.41 -2.32
CA LEU A 82 3.21 40.26 -1.40
C LEU A 82 2.61 39.05 -2.13
N GLN A 83 3.34 37.94 -2.16
CA GLN A 83 2.88 36.70 -2.79
C GLN A 83 3.04 35.50 -1.86
N VAL A 84 2.18 34.51 -2.04
CA VAL A 84 2.20 33.21 -1.35
C VAL A 84 2.27 32.08 -2.37
N ASP A 85 3.11 31.07 -2.10
CA ASP A 85 3.14 29.80 -2.83
C ASP A 85 2.23 28.79 -2.12
N LEU A 86 1.11 28.42 -2.75
CA LEU A 86 0.15 27.47 -2.18
C LEU A 86 0.69 26.03 -2.15
N GLY A 87 1.81 25.77 -2.85
CA GLY A 87 2.47 24.48 -3.02
C GLY A 87 2.12 23.79 -4.34
N GLN A 88 0.91 24.05 -4.86
CA GLN A 88 0.38 23.43 -6.08
C GLN A 88 -0.69 24.31 -6.73
N VAL A 89 -0.95 24.11 -8.03
CA VAL A 89 -2.01 24.84 -8.75
C VAL A 89 -3.36 24.47 -8.14
N SER A 90 -3.97 25.43 -7.45
CA SER A 90 -5.23 25.24 -6.74
C SER A 90 -6.34 26.03 -7.39
N THR A 91 -7.60 25.58 -7.26
CA THR A 91 -8.76 26.34 -7.70
C THR A 91 -9.09 27.40 -6.65
N LEU A 92 -9.20 28.67 -7.05
CA LEU A 92 -9.35 29.82 -6.14
C LEU A 92 -10.77 30.35 -6.16
N SER A 93 -11.35 30.60 -4.99
CA SER A 93 -12.73 31.10 -4.83
C SER A 93 -12.81 32.50 -4.22
N SER A 94 -11.89 32.86 -3.32
CA SER A 94 -11.85 34.19 -2.73
C SER A 94 -10.48 34.52 -2.14
N VAL A 95 -10.19 35.81 -2.03
CA VAL A 95 -9.05 36.32 -1.25
C VAL A 95 -9.58 37.26 -0.17
N ALA A 96 -9.23 37.02 1.09
CA ALA A 96 -9.50 37.94 2.19
C ALA A 96 -8.22 38.68 2.59
N LEU A 97 -8.33 39.99 2.72
CA LEU A 97 -7.27 40.92 3.10
C LEU A 97 -7.64 41.56 4.43
N SER A 98 -6.72 41.50 5.40
CA SER A 98 -6.81 42.29 6.63
C SER A 98 -5.73 43.36 6.62
N TRP A 99 -6.07 44.56 6.16
CA TRP A 99 -5.13 45.69 6.11
C TRP A 99 -4.83 46.24 7.51
N GLU A 100 -3.60 46.73 7.69
CA GLU A 100 -3.28 47.68 8.76
C GLU A 100 -3.83 49.08 8.42
N GLY A 101 -3.60 50.10 9.26
CA GLY A 101 -3.87 51.49 8.93
C GLY A 101 -3.25 51.95 7.59
N ALA A 102 -2.14 51.36 7.15
CA ALA A 102 -1.57 51.55 5.82
C ALA A 102 -2.07 50.50 4.80
N TYR A 103 -2.80 50.95 3.75
CA TYR A 103 -3.50 50.07 2.81
C TYR A 103 -3.37 50.50 1.34
N GLY A 104 -3.73 49.60 0.43
CA GLY A 104 -3.84 49.90 -1.00
C GLY A 104 -5.22 50.47 -1.38
N LYS A 105 -5.23 51.67 -1.96
CA LYS A 105 -6.42 52.25 -2.60
C LYS A 105 -6.60 51.69 -4.01
N GLY A 106 -5.51 51.42 -4.72
CA GLY A 106 -5.49 50.66 -5.96
C GLY A 106 -4.60 49.43 -5.79
N PHE A 107 -5.09 48.25 -6.18
CA PHE A 107 -4.31 47.01 -6.18
C PHE A 107 -4.91 45.95 -7.10
N ARG A 108 -4.11 44.92 -7.40
CA ARG A 108 -4.53 43.73 -8.14
C ARG A 108 -4.30 42.48 -7.30
N ILE A 109 -5.22 41.52 -7.42
CA ILE A 109 -4.97 40.12 -7.06
C ILE A 109 -4.60 39.41 -8.34
N GLU A 110 -3.44 38.78 -8.34
CA GLU A 110 -2.88 38.04 -9.46
C GLU A 110 -2.63 36.60 -9.04
N ALA A 111 -2.73 35.69 -10.01
CA ALA A 111 -2.32 34.30 -9.84
C ALA A 111 -1.33 33.91 -10.92
N SER A 112 -0.56 32.88 -10.64
CA SER A 112 0.47 32.34 -11.51
C SER A 112 0.64 30.86 -11.19
N ASP A 113 0.93 30.04 -12.19
CA ASP A 113 1.21 28.61 -11.99
C ASP A 113 2.71 28.36 -11.77
N ASP A 114 3.56 29.25 -12.27
CA ASP A 114 5.02 29.13 -12.38
C ASP A 114 5.81 30.14 -11.50
N GLY A 115 5.14 31.12 -10.90
CA GLY A 115 5.73 32.21 -10.12
C GLY A 115 6.26 33.38 -10.97
N THR A 116 6.26 33.25 -12.30
CA THR A 116 6.84 34.22 -13.25
C THR A 116 5.83 34.86 -14.17
N THR A 117 4.84 34.10 -14.64
CA THR A 117 3.79 34.55 -15.55
C THR A 117 2.51 34.82 -14.77
N TRP A 118 2.11 36.09 -14.72
CA TRP A 118 1.03 36.53 -13.84
C TRP A 118 -0.23 36.92 -14.62
N ARG A 119 -1.37 36.35 -14.19
CA ARG A 119 -2.72 36.73 -14.65
C ARG A 119 -3.43 37.52 -13.56
N THR A 120 -4.05 38.64 -13.93
CA THR A 120 -4.87 39.40 -12.98
C THR A 120 -6.23 38.70 -12.79
N LEU A 121 -6.51 38.25 -11.57
CA LEU A 121 -7.81 37.70 -11.18
C LEU A 121 -8.80 38.79 -10.77
N ARG A 122 -8.29 39.87 -10.17
CA ARG A 122 -9.12 40.99 -9.73
C ARG A 122 -8.33 42.29 -9.73
N THR A 123 -8.97 43.37 -10.19
CA THR A 123 -8.47 44.75 -10.04
C THR A 123 -9.39 45.51 -9.10
N VAL A 124 -8.80 46.30 -8.20
CA VAL A 124 -9.47 47.22 -7.28
C VAL A 124 -8.84 48.60 -7.47
N THR A 125 -9.66 49.64 -7.64
CA THR A 125 -9.20 51.03 -7.88
C THR A 125 -9.64 52.02 -6.81
N ASP A 126 -10.50 51.58 -5.89
CA ASP A 126 -11.16 52.38 -4.85
C ASP A 126 -11.20 51.67 -3.49
N GLY A 127 -10.12 50.94 -3.18
CA GLY A 127 -9.94 50.22 -1.92
C GLY A 127 -10.02 51.15 -0.70
N THR A 128 -10.66 50.66 0.38
CA THR A 128 -10.97 51.43 1.58
C THR A 128 -10.11 51.06 2.80
N GLY A 129 -9.24 50.05 2.68
CA GLY A 129 -8.53 49.45 3.80
C GLY A 129 -9.45 48.59 4.69
N GLY A 130 -9.00 48.25 5.89
CA GLY A 130 -9.72 47.38 6.82
C GLY A 130 -9.77 45.91 6.36
N GLN A 131 -10.79 45.17 6.80
CA GLN A 131 -11.03 43.80 6.33
C GLN A 131 -11.85 43.81 5.03
N GLN A 132 -11.36 43.10 4.02
CA GLN A 132 -12.00 43.00 2.71
C GLN A 132 -11.96 41.55 2.23
N THR A 133 -13.09 41.00 1.79
CA THR A 133 -13.13 39.71 1.10
C THR A 133 -13.52 39.94 -0.35
N LEU A 134 -12.67 39.48 -1.26
CA LEU A 134 -12.79 39.67 -2.69
C LEU A 134 -13.08 38.32 -3.33
N PRO A 135 -14.23 38.14 -4.01
CA PRO A 135 -14.42 36.96 -4.84
C PRO A 135 -13.41 37.00 -5.99
N VAL A 136 -12.76 35.86 -6.23
CA VAL A 136 -11.87 35.63 -7.37
C VAL A 136 -12.27 34.31 -8.02
N SER A 137 -11.93 34.15 -9.30
CA SER A 137 -12.17 32.92 -10.04
C SER A 137 -10.97 32.65 -10.92
N GLY A 138 -10.44 31.43 -10.84
CA GLY A 138 -9.29 30.98 -11.62
C GLY A 138 -8.49 29.97 -10.82
N THR A 139 -7.44 29.44 -11.43
CA THR A 139 -6.47 28.60 -10.74
C THR A 139 -5.22 29.40 -10.40
N GLY A 140 -4.31 28.82 -9.62
CA GLY A 140 -2.96 29.34 -9.41
C GLY A 140 -2.21 28.57 -8.34
N ARG A 141 -0.90 28.37 -8.53
CA ARG A 141 0.01 27.93 -7.47
C ARG A 141 0.48 29.09 -6.62
N TYR A 142 0.83 30.20 -7.28
CA TYR A 142 1.24 31.43 -6.64
C TYR A 142 0.09 32.43 -6.70
N VAL A 143 -0.18 33.10 -5.58
CA VAL A 143 -1.17 34.19 -5.51
C VAL A 143 -0.51 35.43 -4.94
N ARG A 144 -0.68 36.56 -5.62
CA ARG A 144 0.00 37.82 -5.31
C ARG A 144 -0.97 38.99 -5.20
N LEU A 145 -0.83 39.77 -4.14
CA LEU A 145 -1.34 41.12 -4.05
C LEU A 145 -0.28 42.08 -4.64
N LEU A 146 -0.64 42.85 -5.67
CA LEU A 146 0.19 43.91 -6.24
C LEU A 146 -0.47 45.28 -6.01
N GLY A 147 0.16 46.10 -5.18
CA GLY A 147 -0.31 47.45 -4.88
C GLY A 147 0.02 48.45 -5.99
N THR A 148 -0.98 49.14 -6.53
CA THR A 148 -0.82 50.10 -7.64
C THR A 148 -1.06 51.56 -7.24
N GLU A 149 -1.81 51.81 -6.17
CA GLU A 149 -2.01 53.16 -5.58
C GLU A 149 -2.17 53.04 -4.05
N ARG A 150 -1.42 53.84 -3.29
CA ARG A 150 -1.44 53.82 -1.82
C ARG A 150 -2.60 54.66 -1.27
N GLY A 151 -3.26 54.15 -0.24
CA GLY A 151 -4.37 54.84 0.42
C GLY A 151 -3.94 55.86 1.49
N THR A 152 -2.66 55.85 1.86
CA THR A 152 -2.05 56.77 2.85
C THR A 152 -0.66 57.22 2.38
N GLY A 153 0.03 58.04 3.19
CA GLY A 153 1.43 58.41 2.94
C GLY A 153 2.45 57.29 3.22
N TYR A 154 2.02 56.17 3.79
CA TYR A 154 2.86 55.01 4.12
C TYR A 154 2.86 53.98 2.98
N GLY A 155 3.59 52.86 3.13
CA GLY A 155 3.58 51.72 2.20
C GLY A 155 2.29 50.87 2.28
N TYR A 156 2.35 49.63 1.83
CA TYR A 156 1.28 48.63 2.00
C TYR A 156 1.57 47.79 3.24
N SER A 157 0.54 47.46 4.01
CA SER A 157 0.69 46.66 5.22
C SER A 157 -0.50 45.75 5.46
N LEU A 158 -0.23 44.45 5.65
CA LEU A 158 -1.26 43.42 5.86
C LEU A 158 -0.98 42.66 7.16
N TRP A 159 -2.01 42.55 7.99
CA TRP A 159 -2.07 41.56 9.06
C TRP A 159 -2.28 40.16 8.46
N GLU A 160 -3.12 40.01 7.43
CA GLU A 160 -3.40 38.71 6.81
C GLU A 160 -3.77 38.80 5.32
N LEU A 161 -3.27 37.83 4.53
CA LEU A 161 -3.56 37.52 3.13
C LEU A 161 -4.04 36.07 3.06
N GLN A 162 -5.35 35.88 3.11
CA GLN A 162 -5.97 34.56 3.13
C GLN A 162 -6.52 34.22 1.75
N VAL A 163 -6.06 33.11 1.16
CA VAL A 163 -6.48 32.64 -0.15
C VAL A 163 -7.34 31.41 0.03
N PHE A 164 -8.61 31.48 -0.35
CA PHE A 164 -9.55 30.38 -0.20
C PHE A 164 -9.81 29.67 -1.52
N GLY A 165 -9.97 28.36 -1.45
CA GLY A 165 -10.21 27.54 -2.62
C GLY A 165 -10.26 26.05 -2.33
N THR A 166 -10.07 25.27 -3.39
CA THR A 166 -9.92 23.81 -3.34
C THR A 166 -8.47 23.47 -3.74
N PRO A 167 -7.72 22.73 -2.90
CA PRO A 167 -6.37 22.31 -3.26
C PRO A 167 -6.38 21.53 -4.58
N GLY A 168 -5.35 21.73 -5.41
CA GLY A 168 -5.07 20.81 -6.52
C GLY A 168 -4.72 19.42 -6.00
N THR A 169 -4.75 18.41 -6.88
CA THR A 169 -4.08 17.13 -6.64
C THR A 169 -2.64 17.28 -7.10
N ASP A 170 -1.69 17.00 -6.20
CA ASP A 170 -0.24 17.18 -6.35
C ASP A 170 0.29 16.40 -7.57
N ASP A 171 0.93 17.05 -8.55
CA ASP A 171 1.58 16.38 -9.70
C ASP A 171 3.02 16.82 -10.03
N GLY A 172 3.71 17.54 -9.14
CA GLY A 172 5.17 17.70 -9.24
C GLY A 172 5.65 18.32 -10.57
N THR A 173 5.40 19.61 -10.77
CA THR A 173 5.81 20.35 -11.98
C THR A 173 7.34 20.33 -12.20
N VAL A 174 7.78 19.63 -13.24
CA VAL A 174 9.04 19.87 -13.96
C VAL A 174 8.75 20.78 -15.17
N ASP A 175 9.69 21.67 -15.48
CA ASP A 175 9.65 22.70 -16.55
C ASP A 175 9.58 22.08 -17.97
N PRO A 176 8.57 22.39 -18.83
CA PRO A 176 8.42 21.80 -20.16
C PRO A 176 9.23 22.58 -21.20
N GLY A 177 10.44 22.11 -21.49
CA GLY A 177 11.34 22.75 -22.46
C GLY A 177 11.82 21.88 -23.62
N ASP A 178 12.18 20.62 -23.39
CA ASP A 178 13.04 19.90 -24.36
C ASP A 178 12.60 18.46 -24.74
N ASP A 179 11.51 17.90 -24.18
CA ASP A 179 11.14 16.48 -24.40
C ASP A 179 9.75 16.23 -25.03
N CYS A 180 9.00 17.27 -25.39
CA CYS A 180 7.61 17.16 -25.89
C CYS A 180 7.51 16.65 -27.35
N THR A 181 7.90 15.41 -27.60
CA THR A 181 8.01 14.88 -28.97
C THR A 181 7.30 13.53 -29.20
N THR A 182 6.95 12.80 -28.14
CA THR A 182 6.37 11.45 -28.24
C THR A 182 4.89 11.50 -28.62
N ASN A 183 4.49 10.86 -29.73
CA ASN A 183 3.09 10.77 -30.14
C ASN A 183 2.35 9.63 -29.42
N ALA A 184 1.71 9.92 -28.30
CA ALA A 184 0.97 8.95 -27.49
C ALA A 184 -0.33 8.45 -28.15
N ALA A 185 -0.83 9.13 -29.19
CA ALA A 185 -2.05 8.72 -29.88
C ALA A 185 -1.82 7.64 -30.95
N LEU A 186 -0.57 7.41 -31.38
CA LEU A 186 -0.25 6.52 -32.50
C LEU A 186 -0.76 5.09 -32.25
N GLY A 187 -1.60 4.59 -33.15
CA GLY A 187 -2.16 3.23 -33.11
C GLY A 187 -3.17 2.99 -31.98
N LYS A 188 -3.54 4.02 -31.21
CA LYS A 188 -4.45 3.87 -30.06
C LYS A 188 -5.91 3.76 -30.49
N ALA A 189 -6.73 3.23 -29.58
CA ALA A 189 -8.17 3.11 -29.79
C ALA A 189 -8.79 4.51 -29.90
N ALA A 190 -9.41 4.80 -31.05
CA ALA A 190 -10.10 6.07 -31.30
C ALA A 190 -11.59 5.86 -31.58
N THR A 191 -12.41 6.77 -31.06
CA THR A 191 -13.86 6.84 -31.30
C THR A 191 -14.25 8.25 -31.72
N ALA A 192 -15.40 8.41 -32.36
CA ALA A 192 -15.88 9.71 -32.81
C ALA A 192 -17.40 9.80 -32.71
N SER A 193 -17.92 11.02 -32.74
CA SER A 193 -19.37 11.27 -32.77
C SER A 193 -20.06 10.71 -34.01
N SER A 194 -19.37 10.68 -35.15
CA SER A 194 -19.85 10.08 -36.40
C SER A 194 -18.69 9.77 -37.35
N ALA A 195 -18.99 9.06 -38.43
CA ALA A 195 -18.06 8.82 -39.53
C ALA A 195 -18.81 8.84 -40.88
N GLU A 196 -18.25 9.48 -41.90
CA GLU A 196 -18.75 9.42 -43.27
C GLU A 196 -18.28 8.10 -43.92
N GLY A 197 -19.16 7.11 -44.00
CA GLY A 197 -18.86 5.84 -44.66
C GLY A 197 -17.70 5.07 -44.03
N ALA A 198 -16.61 4.86 -44.77
CA ALA A 198 -15.45 4.09 -44.33
C ALA A 198 -14.39 4.92 -43.56
N TYR A 199 -14.58 6.23 -43.40
CA TYR A 199 -13.61 7.14 -42.78
C TYR A 199 -13.72 7.14 -41.24
N ALA A 200 -13.44 5.99 -40.62
CA ALA A 200 -13.57 5.76 -39.18
C ALA A 200 -12.52 6.53 -38.34
N ALA A 201 -12.80 6.72 -37.05
CA ALA A 201 -11.98 7.48 -36.10
C ALA A 201 -10.52 7.03 -36.03
N GLY A 202 -10.28 5.70 -36.05
CA GLY A 202 -8.93 5.13 -35.98
C GLY A 202 -8.01 5.51 -37.13
N LEU A 203 -8.56 5.96 -38.27
CA LEU A 203 -7.75 6.39 -39.42
C LEU A 203 -7.09 7.76 -39.22
N ALA A 204 -7.45 8.51 -38.17
CA ALA A 204 -6.80 9.76 -37.82
C ALA A 204 -5.66 9.59 -36.81
N VAL A 205 -5.32 8.36 -36.42
CA VAL A 205 -4.24 8.07 -35.46
C VAL A 205 -3.39 6.87 -35.90
N ASP A 206 -3.46 6.47 -37.16
CA ASP A 206 -2.79 5.28 -37.67
C ASP A 206 -1.40 5.57 -38.27
N GLY A 207 -0.96 6.83 -38.22
CA GLY A 207 0.36 7.27 -38.68
C GLY A 207 0.51 7.33 -40.19
N LYS A 208 -0.58 7.25 -40.96
CA LYS A 208 -0.56 7.27 -42.42
C LYS A 208 -1.14 8.59 -42.95
N ALA A 209 -0.35 9.28 -43.76
CA ALA A 209 -0.71 10.59 -44.29
C ALA A 209 -1.78 10.56 -45.41
N ASP A 210 -2.29 9.38 -45.80
CA ASP A 210 -3.25 9.19 -46.90
C ASP A 210 -4.57 8.52 -46.46
N THR A 211 -4.76 8.29 -45.16
CA THR A 211 -6.00 7.83 -44.53
C THR A 211 -6.54 8.90 -43.58
N ARG A 212 -7.86 8.98 -43.43
CA ARG A 212 -8.48 10.05 -42.63
C ARG A 212 -9.73 9.59 -41.90
N TRP A 213 -9.99 10.23 -40.77
CA TRP A 213 -11.34 10.33 -40.22
C TRP A 213 -12.11 11.45 -40.92
N SER A 214 -13.42 11.28 -41.09
CA SER A 214 -14.32 12.34 -41.57
C SER A 214 -15.68 12.25 -40.89
N SER A 215 -16.18 13.37 -40.37
CA SER A 215 -17.46 13.45 -39.67
C SER A 215 -18.65 13.76 -40.59
N GLU A 216 -19.87 13.62 -40.07
CA GLU A 216 -21.08 14.24 -40.60
C GLU A 216 -21.00 15.78 -40.60
N PHE A 217 -21.87 16.42 -41.39
CA PHE A 217 -21.80 17.84 -41.73
C PHE A 217 -22.52 18.73 -40.71
N SER A 218 -22.06 18.70 -39.45
CA SER A 218 -22.59 19.50 -38.35
C SER A 218 -21.46 19.99 -37.44
N ASP A 219 -21.66 21.11 -36.75
CA ASP A 219 -20.57 21.72 -35.97
C ASP A 219 -20.21 20.94 -34.69
N ALA A 220 -21.16 20.27 -34.04
CA ALA A 220 -20.95 19.56 -32.77
C ALA A 220 -20.44 18.12 -32.98
N GLN A 221 -19.31 17.97 -33.66
CA GLN A 221 -18.67 16.68 -33.90
C GLN A 221 -17.35 16.58 -33.11
N TRP A 222 -16.97 15.38 -32.71
CA TRP A 222 -15.75 15.14 -31.94
C TRP A 222 -15.03 13.85 -32.36
N LEU A 223 -13.72 13.85 -32.14
CA LEU A 223 -12.82 12.70 -32.25
C LEU A 223 -12.12 12.52 -30.91
N GLN A 224 -12.08 11.30 -30.38
CA GLN A 224 -11.52 10.94 -29.09
C GLN A 224 -10.52 9.79 -29.25
N VAL A 225 -9.45 9.84 -28.47
CA VAL A 225 -8.41 8.81 -28.41
C VAL A 225 -8.23 8.38 -26.94
N ASP A 226 -8.20 7.08 -26.67
CA ASP A 226 -7.77 6.51 -25.38
C ASP A 226 -6.27 6.23 -25.44
N LEU A 227 -5.46 7.00 -24.70
CA LEU A 227 -4.00 6.86 -24.65
C LEU A 227 -3.55 5.59 -23.89
N GLY A 228 -4.46 4.94 -23.16
CA GLY A 228 -4.25 3.71 -22.38
C GLY A 228 -3.97 3.95 -20.90
N ALA A 229 -3.35 5.07 -20.56
CA ALA A 229 -3.10 5.53 -19.19
C ALA A 229 -3.14 7.06 -19.13
N ILE A 230 -3.24 7.64 -17.93
CA ILE A 230 -3.12 9.10 -17.76
C ILE A 230 -1.71 9.50 -18.19
N LYS A 231 -1.60 10.35 -19.22
CA LYS A 231 -0.32 10.84 -19.73
C LYS A 231 -0.21 12.36 -19.58
N PRO A 232 1.00 12.90 -19.34
CA PRO A 232 1.25 14.33 -19.40
C PRO A 232 1.21 14.80 -20.86
N VAL A 233 0.17 15.52 -21.26
CA VAL A 233 0.00 16.05 -22.61
C VAL A 233 0.57 17.46 -22.67
N CYS A 234 1.59 17.64 -23.51
CA CYS A 234 2.33 18.89 -23.69
C CYS A 234 2.10 19.51 -25.08
N GLY A 235 1.53 18.77 -26.03
CA GLY A 235 1.25 19.29 -27.37
C GLY A 235 0.18 18.50 -28.11
N ILE A 236 -0.47 19.15 -29.08
CA ILE A 236 -1.38 18.52 -30.04
C ILE A 236 -0.99 18.95 -31.43
N GLU A 237 -0.81 18.00 -32.35
CA GLU A 237 -0.68 18.29 -33.78
C GLU A 237 -1.87 17.73 -34.55
N ILE A 238 -2.45 18.53 -35.43
CA ILE A 238 -3.60 18.15 -36.25
C ILE A 238 -3.22 18.39 -37.70
N ASP A 239 -3.29 17.36 -38.54
CA ASP A 239 -3.23 17.48 -40.00
C ASP A 239 -4.64 17.42 -40.56
N TRP A 240 -5.25 18.57 -40.79
CA TRP A 240 -6.59 18.66 -41.36
C TRP A 240 -6.59 18.32 -42.85
N GLU A 241 -7.66 17.69 -43.32
CA GLU A 241 -8.00 17.72 -44.74
C GLU A 241 -8.51 19.12 -45.15
N GLY A 242 -8.84 19.34 -46.42
CA GLY A 242 -9.48 20.59 -46.88
C GLY A 242 -10.73 20.97 -46.08
N ALA A 243 -11.41 20.02 -45.44
CA ALA A 243 -12.48 20.26 -44.48
C ALA A 243 -11.98 20.29 -43.02
N TYR A 244 -11.91 21.49 -42.42
CA TYR A 244 -11.27 21.73 -41.12
C TYR A 244 -12.18 22.43 -40.10
N GLY A 245 -11.78 22.44 -38.83
CA GLY A 245 -12.43 23.22 -37.79
C GLY A 245 -11.92 24.66 -37.71
N LYS A 246 -12.82 25.63 -37.90
CA LYS A 246 -12.54 27.05 -37.62
C LYS A 246 -12.66 27.34 -36.13
N GLY A 247 -13.62 26.71 -35.45
CA GLY A 247 -13.70 26.66 -33.99
C GLY A 247 -13.62 25.23 -33.50
N PHE A 248 -12.77 24.96 -32.50
CA PHE A 248 -12.68 23.66 -31.84
C PHE A 248 -12.02 23.75 -30.45
N ARG A 249 -12.16 22.69 -29.65
CA ARG A 249 -11.52 22.54 -28.34
C ARG A 249 -10.72 21.24 -28.29
N VAL A 250 -9.61 21.27 -27.57
CA VAL A 250 -8.89 20.09 -27.12
C VAL A 250 -9.26 19.90 -25.66
N GLU A 251 -9.70 18.70 -25.31
CA GLU A 251 -10.09 18.32 -23.95
C GLU A 251 -9.35 17.05 -23.53
N THR A 252 -9.08 16.90 -22.23
CA THR A 252 -8.60 15.67 -21.62
C THR A 252 -9.57 15.14 -20.56
N SER A 253 -9.49 13.85 -20.28
CA SER A 253 -10.25 13.19 -19.22
C SER A 253 -9.46 11.99 -18.68
N ASP A 254 -9.55 11.73 -17.37
CA ASP A 254 -8.93 10.56 -16.75
C ASP A 254 -9.83 9.31 -16.85
N ASP A 255 -11.14 9.52 -16.88
CA ASP A 255 -12.19 8.50 -16.77
C ASP A 255 -13.08 8.37 -18.04
N GLY A 256 -12.90 9.27 -19.01
CA GLY A 256 -13.72 9.35 -20.23
C GLY A 256 -15.07 10.03 -20.03
N ALA A 257 -15.40 10.47 -18.81
CA ALA A 257 -16.68 11.07 -18.43
C ALA A 257 -16.54 12.55 -18.05
N LEU A 258 -15.55 12.89 -17.22
CA LEU A 258 -15.27 14.25 -16.79
C LEU A 258 -14.17 14.86 -17.66
N TRP A 259 -14.53 15.93 -18.38
CA TRP A 259 -13.66 16.54 -19.39
C TRP A 259 -13.15 17.90 -18.97
N ARG A 260 -11.84 18.11 -19.12
CA ARG A 260 -11.12 19.36 -18.88
C ARG A 260 -10.66 19.92 -20.21
N THR A 261 -11.00 21.18 -20.52
CA THR A 261 -10.53 21.82 -21.76
C THR A 261 -9.07 22.28 -21.59
N LEU A 262 -8.15 21.72 -22.38
CA LEU A 262 -6.76 22.16 -22.43
C LEU A 262 -6.59 23.40 -23.33
N ARG A 263 -7.32 23.45 -24.44
CA ARG A 263 -7.20 24.53 -25.43
C ARG A 263 -8.53 24.80 -26.12
N THR A 264 -8.84 26.07 -26.36
CA THR A 264 -9.93 26.50 -27.24
C THR A 264 -9.34 27.30 -28.40
N VAL A 265 -9.78 27.00 -29.62
CA VAL A 265 -9.42 27.67 -30.86
C VAL A 265 -10.72 28.20 -31.49
N THR A 266 -10.73 29.46 -31.95
CA THR A 266 -11.94 30.11 -32.50
C THR A 266 -11.75 30.64 -33.93
N ASP A 267 -10.52 30.60 -34.41
CA ASP A 267 -10.05 31.17 -35.68
C ASP A 267 -9.09 30.20 -36.41
N GLY A 268 -9.32 28.90 -36.27
CA GLY A 268 -8.56 27.84 -36.92
C GLY A 268 -8.50 28.03 -38.43
N THR A 269 -7.33 27.71 -39.01
CA THR A 269 -7.01 27.96 -40.42
C THR A 269 -7.01 26.70 -41.29
N GLY A 270 -7.15 25.52 -40.67
CA GLY A 270 -6.95 24.23 -41.34
C GLY A 270 -5.48 23.93 -41.62
N GLY A 271 -5.21 22.95 -42.49
CA GLY A 271 -3.86 22.45 -42.77
C GLY A 271 -3.21 21.78 -41.55
N LYS A 272 -1.88 21.81 -41.47
CA LYS A 272 -1.15 21.34 -40.29
C LYS A 272 -1.15 22.39 -39.20
N GLN A 273 -1.66 22.06 -38.02
CA GLN A 273 -1.72 22.92 -36.85
C GLN A 273 -1.05 22.23 -35.67
N ALA A 274 -0.04 22.87 -35.10
CA ALA A 274 0.54 22.49 -33.81
C ALA A 274 0.01 23.42 -32.73
N LEU A 275 -0.37 22.85 -31.59
CA LEU A 275 -0.95 23.54 -30.45
C LEU A 275 -0.18 23.15 -29.21
N ASP A 276 0.48 24.12 -28.60
CA ASP A 276 1.00 23.95 -27.26
C ASP A 276 -0.19 23.87 -26.29
N VAL A 277 -0.16 22.81 -25.47
CA VAL A 277 -1.16 22.55 -24.44
C VAL A 277 -0.44 22.07 -23.18
N THR A 278 -1.08 22.16 -22.03
CA THR A 278 -0.51 21.62 -20.79
C THR A 278 -1.64 21.02 -19.98
N GLY A 279 -1.51 19.73 -19.68
CA GLY A 279 -2.41 19.02 -18.77
C GLY A 279 -2.28 17.52 -18.94
N SER A 280 -2.94 16.75 -18.08
CA SER A 280 -2.90 15.30 -18.14
C SER A 280 -4.27 14.71 -18.48
N GLY A 281 -4.24 13.48 -18.99
CA GLY A 281 -5.45 12.72 -19.25
C GLY A 281 -5.16 11.35 -19.84
N ARG A 282 -6.05 10.39 -19.58
CA ARG A 282 -6.07 9.12 -20.30
C ARG A 282 -6.73 9.25 -21.66
N TYR A 283 -7.79 10.04 -21.74
CA TYR A 283 -8.49 10.32 -22.98
C TYR A 283 -8.20 11.73 -23.46
N VAL A 284 -7.95 11.87 -24.75
CA VAL A 284 -7.88 13.18 -25.43
C VAL A 284 -9.01 13.27 -26.42
N ARG A 285 -9.73 14.40 -26.43
CA ARG A 285 -10.84 14.65 -27.36
C ARG A 285 -10.70 15.99 -28.05
N LEU A 286 -10.78 15.97 -29.36
CA LEU A 286 -10.95 17.15 -30.20
C LEU A 286 -12.45 17.37 -30.45
N VAL A 287 -12.99 18.47 -29.95
CA VAL A 287 -14.41 18.83 -30.11
C VAL A 287 -14.54 20.00 -31.06
N GLY A 288 -15.08 19.75 -32.24
CA GLY A 288 -15.48 20.78 -33.19
C GLY A 288 -16.60 21.66 -32.62
N THR A 289 -16.51 22.96 -32.85
CA THR A 289 -17.53 23.95 -32.44
C THR A 289 -17.97 24.86 -33.58
N GLU A 290 -17.17 25.04 -34.64
CA GLU A 290 -17.53 25.75 -35.85
C GLU A 290 -16.72 25.19 -37.04
N ARG A 291 -17.38 24.75 -38.11
CA ARG A 291 -16.70 24.24 -39.31
C ARG A 291 -16.15 25.39 -40.15
N GLY A 292 -14.95 25.21 -40.71
CA GLY A 292 -14.33 26.17 -41.61
C GLY A 292 -14.86 26.11 -43.05
N THR A 293 -15.61 25.07 -43.39
CA THR A 293 -16.21 24.85 -44.72
C THR A 293 -17.65 24.36 -44.61
N GLY A 294 -18.33 24.15 -45.74
CA GLY A 294 -19.66 23.53 -45.77
C GLY A 294 -19.67 22.02 -45.44
N TRP A 295 -18.50 21.37 -45.43
CA TRP A 295 -18.32 19.94 -45.17
C TRP A 295 -18.16 19.65 -43.67
N GLY A 296 -18.08 18.38 -43.26
CA GLY A 296 -17.78 17.95 -41.89
C GLY A 296 -16.34 18.27 -41.47
N TYR A 297 -15.91 17.79 -40.29
CA TYR A 297 -14.51 17.83 -39.89
C TYR A 297 -13.79 16.62 -40.48
N SER A 298 -12.59 16.82 -41.02
CA SER A 298 -11.80 15.70 -41.53
C SER A 298 -10.31 15.86 -41.22
N ILE A 299 -9.72 14.80 -40.68
CA ILE A 299 -8.38 14.79 -40.09
C ILE A 299 -7.61 13.62 -40.70
N TRP A 300 -6.50 13.93 -41.37
CA TRP A 300 -5.53 12.92 -41.82
C TRP A 300 -4.79 12.32 -40.63
N GLU A 301 -4.32 13.15 -39.69
CA GLU A 301 -3.62 12.67 -38.48
C GLU A 301 -3.85 13.61 -37.29
N LEU A 302 -4.06 13.04 -36.10
CA LEU A 302 -4.12 13.70 -34.80
C LEU A 302 -3.00 13.11 -33.93
N ARG A 303 -1.98 13.90 -33.63
CA ARG A 303 -0.89 13.53 -32.74
C ARG A 303 -1.09 14.16 -31.37
N VAL A 304 -0.92 13.37 -30.32
CA VAL A 304 -0.94 13.83 -28.92
C VAL A 304 0.48 13.72 -28.41
N LEU A 305 1.13 14.86 -28.19
CA LEU A 305 2.51 14.94 -27.75
C LEU A 305 2.59 14.91 -26.23
N THR A 306 3.46 14.06 -25.69
CA THR A 306 3.74 13.95 -24.26
C THR A 306 5.21 14.24 -23.98
N THR A 307 5.49 14.70 -22.76
CA THR A 307 6.86 14.79 -22.25
C THR A 307 7.40 13.37 -22.14
N GLY A 308 8.67 13.20 -22.49
CA GLY A 308 9.32 11.89 -22.56
C GLY A 308 9.70 11.42 -21.17
N ASP A 309 8.74 10.83 -20.44
CA ASP A 309 9.11 9.80 -19.46
C ASP A 309 9.80 8.71 -20.29
N GLY A 310 11.00 8.26 -19.91
CA GLY A 310 11.88 7.32 -20.62
C GLY A 310 11.28 5.97 -21.05
N THR A 311 9.96 5.84 -21.08
CA THR A 311 9.21 4.86 -21.84
C THR A 311 9.37 5.09 -23.35
N GLY A 312 10.54 4.67 -23.86
CA GLY A 312 10.69 4.36 -25.26
C GLY A 312 9.52 3.47 -25.71
N ASN A 313 8.84 3.90 -26.76
CA ASN A 313 8.07 3.03 -27.62
C ASN A 313 8.91 1.75 -27.90
N PRO A 314 8.37 0.52 -27.78
CA PRO A 314 9.12 -0.68 -28.12
C PRO A 314 9.46 -0.64 -29.62
N GLY A 315 10.71 -0.29 -29.93
CA GLY A 315 11.12 -0.06 -31.32
C GLY A 315 12.55 0.39 -31.57
N THR A 316 13.34 0.72 -30.55
CA THR A 316 14.78 0.98 -30.71
C THR A 316 15.54 0.14 -29.70
N GLY A 317 16.41 -0.77 -30.17
CA GLY A 317 17.16 -1.72 -29.33
C GLY A 317 18.23 -1.09 -28.44
N GLU A 318 17.88 -0.09 -27.64
CA GLU A 318 18.70 0.40 -26.53
C GLU A 318 18.36 -0.42 -25.26
N PRO A 319 19.37 -0.84 -24.48
CA PRO A 319 19.14 -1.60 -23.24
C PRO A 319 18.37 -0.78 -22.21
N ILE A 320 17.45 -1.41 -21.48
CA ILE A 320 16.81 -0.85 -20.28
C ILE A 320 17.90 -0.64 -19.23
N GLU A 321 18.03 0.59 -18.72
CA GLU A 321 18.98 0.91 -17.65
C GLU A 321 18.45 0.40 -16.30
N GLY A 322 19.31 -0.22 -15.50
CA GLY A 322 19.02 -0.51 -14.10
C GLY A 322 19.47 0.62 -13.18
N GLY A 323 19.09 0.55 -11.91
CA GLY A 323 19.30 1.63 -10.94
C GLY A 323 18.22 2.72 -11.05
N GLY A 324 18.52 3.89 -10.49
CA GLY A 324 17.63 5.05 -10.52
C GLY A 324 17.21 5.55 -9.14
N ASP A 325 16.34 6.57 -9.14
CA ASP A 325 15.73 7.12 -7.93
C ASP A 325 14.75 6.11 -7.32
N LEU A 326 14.65 6.05 -5.99
CA LEU A 326 13.75 5.11 -5.30
C LEU A 326 12.30 5.62 -5.20
N GLY A 327 12.00 6.77 -5.78
CA GLY A 327 10.69 7.39 -5.81
C GLY A 327 10.37 8.23 -4.57
N PRO A 328 9.33 9.08 -4.66
CA PRO A 328 9.01 10.08 -3.64
C PRO A 328 8.47 9.49 -2.32
N ASN A 329 8.09 8.21 -2.33
CA ASN A 329 7.56 7.50 -1.16
C ASN A 329 8.65 6.84 -0.31
N VAL A 330 9.92 7.00 -0.70
CA VAL A 330 11.09 6.51 0.02
C VAL A 330 11.78 7.70 0.70
N HIS A 331 11.77 7.68 2.03
CA HIS A 331 12.33 8.73 2.88
C HIS A 331 13.68 8.27 3.43
N VAL A 332 14.77 8.87 2.94
CA VAL A 332 16.14 8.49 3.32
C VAL A 332 16.73 9.49 4.32
N PHE A 333 17.25 9.00 5.44
CA PHE A 333 17.83 9.83 6.50
C PHE A 333 19.27 9.45 6.81
N GLY A 334 20.18 10.40 6.58
CA GLY A 334 21.58 10.29 6.98
C GLY A 334 21.85 10.84 8.39
N PRO A 335 23.04 10.59 8.97
CA PRO A 335 23.43 11.15 10.27
C PRO A 335 23.46 12.68 10.32
N GLY A 336 23.51 13.33 9.16
CA GLY A 336 23.45 14.79 9.02
C GLY A 336 22.02 15.37 8.96
N THR A 337 20.99 14.54 8.76
CA THR A 337 19.60 15.02 8.71
C THR A 337 19.17 15.51 10.10
N PRO A 338 18.61 16.73 10.23
CA PRO A 338 18.16 17.24 11.52
C PRO A 338 17.10 16.33 12.16
N VAL A 339 17.29 16.02 13.45
CA VAL A 339 16.38 15.13 14.23
C VAL A 339 14.93 15.60 14.15
N ALA A 340 14.69 16.92 14.16
CA ALA A 340 13.35 17.49 14.06
C ALA A 340 12.68 17.20 12.70
N ASP A 341 13.46 17.16 11.61
CA ASP A 341 12.94 16.90 10.27
C ASP A 341 12.60 15.42 10.13
N ILE A 342 13.48 14.53 10.63
CA ILE A 342 13.22 13.09 10.71
C ILE A 342 11.94 12.85 11.51
N GLN A 343 11.85 13.39 12.73
CA GLN A 343 10.69 13.22 13.61
C GLN A 343 9.40 13.74 12.95
N SER A 344 9.46 14.92 12.31
CA SER A 344 8.31 15.49 11.62
C SER A 344 7.83 14.62 10.45
N ALA A 345 8.75 13.96 9.73
CA ALA A 345 8.40 13.08 8.63
C ALA A 345 7.73 11.78 9.12
N VAL A 346 8.29 11.13 10.14
CA VAL A 346 7.66 9.92 10.71
C VAL A 346 6.32 10.24 11.39
N ASP A 347 6.20 11.38 12.08
CA ASP A 347 4.93 11.81 12.68
C ASP A 347 3.86 12.10 11.61
N ALA A 348 4.25 12.74 10.50
CA ALA A 348 3.34 13.04 9.39
C ALA A 348 2.85 11.77 8.69
N ALA A 349 3.74 10.79 8.48
CA ALA A 349 3.35 9.50 7.92
C ALA A 349 2.45 8.73 8.89
N TYR A 350 2.80 8.66 10.18
CA TYR A 350 1.98 8.01 11.19
C TYR A 350 0.57 8.62 11.26
N ALA A 351 0.46 9.96 11.34
CA ALA A 351 -0.83 10.64 11.37
C ALA A 351 -1.70 10.36 10.13
N ALA A 352 -1.07 10.15 8.96
CA ALA A 352 -1.79 9.80 7.73
C ALA A 352 -2.15 8.30 7.67
N GLN A 353 -1.35 7.44 8.29
CA GLN A 353 -1.42 5.99 8.10
C GLN A 353 -1.93 5.22 9.32
N GLU A 354 -2.11 5.84 10.49
CA GLU A 354 -2.56 5.17 11.72
C GLU A 354 -3.90 4.46 11.54
N GLU A 355 -4.86 5.11 10.88
CA GLU A 355 -6.22 4.59 10.61
C GLU A 355 -6.42 4.18 9.13
N SER A 356 -5.39 4.31 8.28
CA SER A 356 -5.47 4.15 6.82
C SER A 356 -5.26 2.70 6.39
N GLN A 357 -6.06 1.79 6.94
CA GLN A 357 -5.93 0.36 6.70
C GLN A 357 -5.92 0.02 5.19
N PHE A 358 -6.93 0.47 4.45
CA PHE A 358 -7.10 0.18 3.02
C PHE A 358 -6.67 1.34 2.10
N GLY A 359 -5.96 2.34 2.63
CA GLY A 359 -5.50 3.48 1.82
C GLY A 359 -4.48 3.08 0.75
N LEU A 360 -4.29 3.95 -0.25
CA LEU A 360 -3.33 3.74 -1.33
C LEU A 360 -1.91 4.22 -0.99
N ARG A 361 -1.78 5.08 0.03
CA ARG A 361 -0.48 5.62 0.45
C ARG A 361 0.42 4.49 0.98
N ARG A 362 1.69 4.56 0.61
CA ARG A 362 2.78 3.65 0.98
C ARG A 362 3.97 4.49 1.40
N ASP A 363 4.63 4.14 2.50
CA ASP A 363 5.83 4.85 2.96
C ASP A 363 6.94 3.85 3.30
N GLN A 364 8.15 4.13 2.81
CA GLN A 364 9.37 3.44 3.23
C GLN A 364 10.30 4.45 3.89
N PHE A 365 10.68 4.18 5.13
CA PHE A 365 11.73 4.91 5.83
C PHE A 365 13.03 4.13 5.79
N LEU A 366 14.11 4.79 5.36
CA LEU A 366 15.45 4.24 5.28
C LEU A 366 16.40 5.09 6.12
N PHE A 367 17.11 4.44 7.04
CA PHE A 367 18.09 5.09 7.90
C PHE A 367 19.49 4.62 7.52
N GLU A 368 20.35 5.53 7.08
CA GLU A 368 21.76 5.23 6.82
C GLU A 368 22.49 4.79 8.11
N PRO A 369 23.67 4.16 8.02
CA PRO A 369 24.48 3.84 9.19
C PRO A 369 24.69 5.06 10.11
N GLY A 370 24.25 4.97 11.36
CA GLY A 370 24.15 6.12 12.24
C GLY A 370 23.39 5.88 13.54
N THR A 371 23.22 6.95 14.32
CA THR A 371 22.41 6.92 15.55
C THR A 371 21.41 8.06 15.53
N TYR A 372 20.13 7.72 15.75
CA TYR A 372 18.99 8.59 15.51
C TYR A 372 18.14 8.71 16.78
N PRO A 373 18.15 9.85 17.49
CA PRO A 373 17.36 10.06 18.70
C PRO A 373 15.92 10.46 18.37
N VAL A 374 15.24 9.64 17.56
CA VAL A 374 13.84 9.80 17.16
C VAL A 374 12.99 8.67 17.71
N HIS A 375 11.70 8.95 17.90
CA HIS A 375 10.70 7.95 18.25
C HIS A 375 9.83 7.68 17.04
N VAL A 376 9.84 6.44 16.55
CA VAL A 376 9.17 6.08 15.29
C VAL A 376 7.88 5.32 15.57
N ASN A 377 6.74 6.00 15.41
CA ASN A 377 5.44 5.33 15.40
C ASN A 377 5.16 4.78 13.98
N VAL A 378 4.73 3.53 13.87
CA VAL A 378 4.56 2.84 12.58
C VAL A 378 3.08 2.53 12.34
N GLY A 379 2.50 3.21 11.34
CA GLY A 379 1.11 3.05 10.89
C GLY A 379 0.94 1.95 9.85
N PHE A 380 -0.22 1.91 9.18
CA PHE A 380 -0.46 1.00 8.06
C PHE A 380 0.43 1.30 6.85
N ASN A 381 0.72 0.28 6.06
CA ASN A 381 1.51 0.31 4.84
C ASN A 381 2.81 1.13 4.98
N THR A 382 3.50 0.96 6.12
CA THR A 382 4.75 1.66 6.44
C THR A 382 5.84 0.64 6.78
N ALA A 383 6.99 0.78 6.15
CA ALA A 383 8.19 -0.01 6.43
C ALA A 383 9.30 0.89 6.98
N VAL A 384 10.05 0.41 7.97
CA VAL A 384 11.18 1.15 8.56
C VAL A 384 12.42 0.26 8.56
N ASN A 385 13.41 0.62 7.76
CA ASN A 385 14.60 -0.20 7.54
C ASN A 385 15.89 0.57 7.84
N GLY A 386 16.88 -0.12 8.38
CA GLY A 386 18.27 0.35 8.40
C GLY A 386 18.99 -0.05 7.11
N LEU A 387 19.80 0.87 6.56
CA LEU A 387 20.66 0.65 5.40
C LEU A 387 22.07 0.16 5.76
N GLY A 388 22.26 -0.28 7.01
CA GLY A 388 23.48 -0.95 7.44
C GLY A 388 23.66 -2.32 6.81
N LYS A 389 24.88 -2.86 6.82
CA LYS A 389 25.06 -4.27 6.50
C LYS A 389 24.52 -5.16 7.63
N ASN A 390 24.63 -4.67 8.86
CA ASN A 390 24.18 -5.34 10.08
C ASN A 390 23.23 -4.43 10.87
N PRO A 391 22.36 -5.01 11.71
CA PRO A 391 21.41 -4.21 12.49
C PRO A 391 22.05 -3.16 13.39
N ASP A 392 23.22 -3.45 13.98
CA ASP A 392 23.91 -2.52 14.87
C ASP A 392 24.57 -1.32 14.18
N ASP A 393 24.63 -1.30 12.84
CA ASP A 393 25.13 -0.15 12.08
C ASP A 393 24.15 1.04 12.14
N VAL A 394 22.87 0.79 12.42
CA VAL A 394 21.80 1.79 12.52
C VAL A 394 21.14 1.67 13.88
N ASN A 395 21.11 2.74 14.68
CA ASN A 395 20.51 2.70 16.02
C ASN A 395 19.47 3.81 16.23
N ILE A 396 18.21 3.43 16.43
CA ILE A 396 17.13 4.34 16.82
C ILE A 396 17.03 4.37 18.36
N THR A 397 17.29 5.52 18.98
CA THR A 397 17.39 5.63 20.45
C THR A 397 16.16 6.22 21.14
N GLY A 398 15.16 6.71 20.39
CA GLY A 398 13.88 7.15 20.98
C GLY A 398 12.95 5.96 21.23
N GLY A 399 12.88 5.03 20.28
CA GLY A 399 12.04 3.83 20.30
C GLY A 399 11.32 3.62 18.97
N VAL A 400 10.76 2.44 18.78
CA VAL A 400 9.94 2.09 17.61
C VAL A 400 8.65 1.45 18.11
N TRP A 401 7.52 2.05 17.76
CA TRP A 401 6.21 1.73 18.33
C TRP A 401 5.18 1.42 17.24
N ALA A 402 4.59 0.24 17.34
CA ALA A 402 3.25 -0.03 16.82
C ALA A 402 2.34 -0.30 18.03
N ASP A 403 1.31 0.52 18.21
CA ASP A 403 0.27 0.34 19.22
C ASP A 403 -1.11 0.36 18.56
N ALA A 404 -2.16 0.12 19.34
CA ALA A 404 -3.52 -0.02 18.85
C ALA A 404 -4.46 1.07 19.40
N GLU A 405 -3.94 2.27 19.72
CA GLU A 405 -4.77 3.33 20.31
C GLU A 405 -5.93 3.75 19.40
N TRP A 406 -5.68 3.83 18.09
CA TRP A 406 -6.67 4.13 17.06
C TRP A 406 -7.91 3.22 17.12
N PHE A 407 -7.73 1.98 17.57
CA PHE A 407 -8.81 1.00 17.72
C PHE A 407 -9.03 0.59 19.17
N GLU A 408 -8.97 1.56 20.08
CA GLU A 408 -9.27 1.43 21.51
C GLU A 408 -8.43 0.36 22.25
N GLY A 409 -7.24 0.06 21.72
CA GLY A 409 -6.34 -0.97 22.23
C GLY A 409 -6.49 -2.33 21.58
N ASN A 410 -7.46 -2.51 20.68
CA ASN A 410 -7.63 -3.73 19.92
C ASN A 410 -6.62 -3.77 18.75
N ALA A 411 -5.59 -4.60 18.87
CA ALA A 411 -4.53 -4.74 17.87
C ALA A 411 -4.89 -5.75 16.77
N THR A 412 -6.09 -6.36 16.76
CA THR A 412 -6.48 -7.40 15.77
C THR A 412 -6.47 -6.91 14.32
N GLN A 413 -6.38 -5.60 14.09
CA GLN A 413 -6.28 -5.01 12.75
C GLN A 413 -4.95 -4.28 12.50
N ASN A 414 -3.95 -4.37 13.39
CA ASN A 414 -2.64 -3.76 13.18
C ASN A 414 -1.80 -4.56 12.17
N PHE A 415 -2.20 -4.47 10.90
CA PHE A 415 -1.59 -5.16 9.76
C PHE A 415 -0.57 -4.29 9.02
N TRP A 416 0.03 -4.90 8.00
CA TRP A 416 0.78 -4.27 6.90
C TRP A 416 1.78 -3.20 7.37
N ARG A 417 2.69 -3.57 8.27
CA ARG A 417 3.81 -2.72 8.67
C ARG A 417 5.05 -3.51 9.01
N SER A 418 6.24 -3.01 8.71
CA SER A 418 7.47 -3.79 8.93
C SER A 418 8.58 -2.97 9.56
N ILE A 419 9.47 -3.67 10.25
CA ILE A 419 10.75 -3.14 10.70
C ILE A 419 11.86 -4.11 10.36
N GLU A 420 12.96 -3.59 9.82
CA GLU A 420 14.06 -4.44 9.36
C GLU A 420 15.46 -3.84 9.54
N ASN A 421 16.42 -4.70 9.92
CA ASN A 421 17.86 -4.43 9.83
C ASN A 421 18.34 -3.17 10.57
N LEU A 422 17.88 -2.99 11.81
CA LEU A 422 18.27 -1.89 12.68
C LEU A 422 18.30 -2.29 14.16
N ALA A 423 19.03 -1.53 14.96
CA ALA A 423 18.99 -1.59 16.41
C ALA A 423 17.99 -0.56 16.96
N VAL A 424 17.32 -0.93 18.05
CA VAL A 424 16.45 -0.05 18.82
C VAL A 424 16.95 0.00 20.26
N THR A 425 17.33 1.19 20.72
CA THR A 425 17.67 1.47 22.12
C THR A 425 16.54 2.32 22.73
N PRO A 426 15.43 1.74 23.21
CA PRO A 426 14.27 2.53 23.63
C PRO A 426 14.58 3.40 24.87
N THR A 427 14.20 4.69 24.85
CA THR A 427 14.51 5.64 25.94
C THR A 427 13.91 5.24 27.29
N GLY A 428 12.83 4.44 27.30
CA GLY A 428 12.18 3.89 28.48
C GLY A 428 12.51 2.42 28.80
N GLY A 429 13.40 1.79 28.02
CA GLY A 429 13.72 0.37 28.14
C GLY A 429 12.77 -0.58 27.40
N ASP A 430 11.60 -0.11 26.96
CA ASP A 430 10.59 -0.93 26.27
C ASP A 430 10.38 -0.45 24.82
N MET A 431 10.52 -1.38 23.88
CA MET A 431 10.01 -1.27 22.51
C MET A 431 8.61 -1.92 22.45
N ARG A 432 7.67 -1.36 21.66
CA ARG A 432 6.34 -1.94 21.48
C ARG A 432 6.08 -2.30 20.02
N TRP A 433 5.73 -3.54 19.79
CA TRP A 433 5.33 -4.06 18.48
C TRP A 433 4.00 -4.82 18.63
N ALA A 434 2.95 -4.07 18.98
CA ALA A 434 1.61 -4.60 19.20
C ALA A 434 0.87 -4.77 17.87
N VAL A 435 1.23 -5.80 17.14
CA VAL A 435 0.76 -6.06 15.77
C VAL A 435 -0.09 -7.32 15.67
N SER A 436 -0.74 -7.49 14.53
CA SER A 436 -1.35 -8.76 14.11
C SER A 436 -0.60 -9.34 12.89
N GLN A 437 -1.29 -9.91 11.90
CA GLN A 437 -0.68 -10.55 10.73
C GLN A 437 -0.01 -9.53 9.77
N ALA A 438 0.86 -10.05 8.87
CA ALA A 438 1.63 -9.28 7.88
C ALA A 438 2.44 -8.10 8.44
N ALA A 439 2.95 -8.27 9.65
CA ALA A 439 3.75 -7.26 10.34
C ALA A 439 5.12 -7.77 10.80
N PRO A 440 6.02 -8.13 9.85
CA PRO A 440 7.28 -8.80 10.17
C PRO A 440 8.24 -7.91 10.95
N MET A 441 8.89 -8.52 11.95
CA MET A 441 10.10 -7.99 12.58
C MET A 441 11.29 -8.86 12.18
N ARG A 442 12.20 -8.33 11.35
CA ARG A 442 13.36 -9.08 10.84
C ARG A 442 14.66 -8.36 11.15
N ARG A 443 15.73 -9.08 11.50
CA ARG A 443 17.05 -8.46 11.68
C ARG A 443 17.03 -7.27 12.64
N ILE A 444 16.31 -7.37 13.76
CA ILE A 444 16.25 -6.29 14.74
C ILE A 444 17.12 -6.61 15.95
N HIS A 445 17.86 -5.61 16.42
CA HIS A 445 18.52 -5.65 17.72
C HIS A 445 17.75 -4.78 18.73
N VAL A 446 16.89 -5.38 19.55
CA VAL A 446 16.20 -4.67 20.63
C VAL A 446 17.11 -4.63 21.87
N LYS A 447 17.72 -3.48 22.14
CA LYS A 447 18.57 -3.21 23.31
C LYS A 447 17.71 -2.84 24.52
N GLY A 448 16.73 -3.69 24.82
CA GLY A 448 15.68 -3.46 25.81
C GLY A 448 14.66 -4.60 25.81
N ASN A 449 13.51 -4.38 26.45
CA ASN A 449 12.39 -5.31 26.40
C ASN A 449 11.55 -5.10 25.13
N LEU A 450 10.85 -6.15 24.72
CA LEU A 450 9.94 -6.12 23.57
C LEU A 450 8.52 -6.47 24.00
N MET A 451 7.61 -5.50 23.91
CA MET A 451 6.19 -5.66 24.23
C MET A 451 5.44 -6.01 22.96
N LEU A 452 4.80 -7.19 22.91
CA LEU A 452 4.01 -7.61 21.75
C LEU A 452 2.52 -7.33 21.93
N HIS A 453 2.10 -6.84 23.09
CA HIS A 453 0.72 -6.47 23.39
C HIS A 453 0.53 -4.95 23.31
N SER A 454 -0.71 -4.52 23.05
CA SER A 454 -1.05 -3.10 23.07
C SER A 454 -0.92 -2.51 24.48
N SER A 455 -0.79 -1.18 24.57
CA SER A 455 -0.75 -0.46 25.86
C SER A 455 -1.94 -0.77 26.78
N ARG A 456 -3.06 -1.21 26.19
CA ARG A 456 -4.32 -1.51 26.88
C ARG A 456 -4.53 -3.00 27.15
N TYR A 457 -3.60 -3.87 26.75
CA TYR A 457 -3.77 -5.33 26.81
C TYR A 457 -5.07 -5.77 26.11
N GLY A 458 -5.37 -5.16 24.95
CA GLY A 458 -6.48 -5.59 24.10
C GLY A 458 -6.14 -6.84 23.32
N TRP A 459 -7.08 -7.31 22.50
CA TRP A 459 -6.86 -8.46 21.62
C TRP A 459 -5.74 -8.16 20.62
N ALA A 460 -4.93 -9.17 20.33
CA ALA A 460 -3.86 -9.10 19.35
C ALA A 460 -3.66 -10.49 18.72
N SER A 461 -3.44 -10.54 17.40
CA SER A 461 -3.37 -11.78 16.62
C SER A 461 -2.11 -11.82 15.75
N GLY A 462 -0.97 -11.48 16.36
CA GLY A 462 0.34 -11.57 15.74
C GLY A 462 0.79 -13.03 15.62
N GLY A 463 2.02 -13.29 15.21
CA GLY A 463 2.98 -12.35 14.65
C GLY A 463 4.27 -13.10 14.32
N PHE A 464 5.20 -12.41 13.67
CA PHE A 464 6.38 -13.03 13.10
C PHE A 464 7.65 -12.29 13.52
N THR A 465 8.64 -13.05 13.99
CA THR A 465 9.99 -12.56 14.30
C THR A 465 11.03 -13.49 13.71
N ALA A 466 11.98 -12.93 12.97
CA ALA A 466 13.11 -13.70 12.44
C ALA A 466 14.43 -12.96 12.61
N ASP A 467 15.51 -13.74 12.72
CA ASP A 467 16.89 -13.25 12.66
C ASP A 467 17.18 -12.07 13.61
N SER A 468 16.60 -12.09 14.81
CA SER A 468 16.59 -10.92 15.70
C SER A 468 17.23 -11.23 17.05
N ILE A 469 17.74 -10.19 17.72
CA ILE A 469 18.27 -10.27 19.08
C ILE A 469 17.45 -9.33 19.96
N VAL A 470 16.93 -9.87 21.07
CA VAL A 470 16.28 -9.09 22.13
C VAL A 470 17.09 -9.28 23.42
N ASP A 471 17.69 -8.20 23.90
CA ASP A 471 18.52 -8.21 25.10
C ASP A 471 17.68 -8.39 26.37
N GLY A 472 16.52 -7.71 26.42
CA GLY A 472 15.56 -7.80 27.51
C GLY A 472 14.55 -8.93 27.34
N GLN A 473 13.43 -8.80 28.05
CA GLN A 473 12.37 -9.80 28.03
C GLN A 473 11.39 -9.51 26.87
N VAL A 474 11.02 -10.56 26.12
CA VAL A 474 9.87 -10.49 25.20
C VAL A 474 8.60 -10.80 25.97
N ARG A 475 7.55 -9.99 25.78
CA ARG A 475 6.26 -10.12 26.49
C ARG A 475 5.10 -10.29 25.52
N GLY A 476 4.61 -11.52 25.40
CA GLY A 476 3.50 -11.91 24.52
C GLY A 476 2.12 -11.53 25.07
N TYR A 477 1.88 -11.79 26.35
CA TYR A 477 0.60 -11.56 27.07
C TYR A 477 -0.68 -11.85 26.25
N THR A 478 -1.36 -10.82 25.74
CA THR A 478 -2.65 -10.97 25.06
C THR A 478 -2.55 -11.39 23.60
N GLN A 479 -1.33 -11.55 23.08
CA GLN A 479 -1.11 -12.17 21.78
C GLN A 479 -1.65 -13.60 21.77
N GLN A 480 -2.52 -13.88 20.82
CA GLN A 480 -3.12 -15.20 20.66
C GLN A 480 -2.07 -16.25 20.30
N GLN A 481 -1.21 -15.93 19.34
CA GLN A 481 -0.14 -16.78 18.86
C GLN A 481 1.08 -15.93 18.47
N TRP A 482 2.21 -16.59 18.24
CA TRP A 482 3.42 -15.95 17.71
C TRP A 482 4.40 -16.99 17.16
N TYR A 483 5.11 -16.63 16.10
CA TYR A 483 6.24 -17.41 15.58
C TYR A 483 7.54 -16.63 15.68
N THR A 484 8.54 -17.24 16.32
CA THR A 484 9.92 -16.72 16.35
C THR A 484 10.88 -17.76 15.77
N ARG A 485 11.68 -17.38 14.77
CA ARG A 485 12.75 -18.23 14.26
C ARG A 485 14.12 -17.58 14.28
N ASP A 486 15.16 -18.41 14.35
CA ASP A 486 16.57 -18.01 14.19
C ASP A 486 16.94 -16.75 14.97
N SER A 487 16.45 -16.63 16.21
CA SER A 487 16.59 -15.41 17.01
C SER A 487 17.27 -15.70 18.34
N THR A 488 17.69 -14.66 19.07
CA THR A 488 18.26 -14.77 20.42
C THR A 488 17.43 -13.95 21.40
N LEU A 489 16.78 -14.63 22.35
CA LEU A 489 15.95 -14.00 23.37
C LEU A 489 16.70 -13.96 24.70
N THR A 490 17.68 -13.07 24.84
CA THR A 490 18.61 -13.05 25.99
C THR A 490 17.88 -12.94 27.34
N GLY A 491 16.87 -12.07 27.43
CA GLY A 491 16.02 -11.95 28.63
C GLY A 491 14.85 -12.93 28.70
N GLY A 492 14.75 -13.85 27.73
CA GLY A 492 13.71 -14.88 27.64
C GLY A 492 12.35 -14.35 27.18
N TRP A 493 11.35 -15.23 27.28
CA TRP A 493 9.97 -14.99 26.87
C TRP A 493 9.01 -15.07 28.08
N ASP A 494 8.06 -14.15 28.15
CA ASP A 494 6.98 -14.12 29.14
C ASP A 494 5.59 -13.94 28.48
N GLY A 495 4.58 -14.61 29.04
CA GLY A 495 3.21 -14.59 28.56
C GLY A 495 2.93 -15.52 27.37
N THR A 496 1.90 -16.36 27.49
CA THR A 496 1.46 -17.30 26.45
C THR A 496 -0.06 -17.35 26.42
N LEU A 497 -0.66 -17.50 25.23
CA LEU A 497 -2.09 -17.72 25.10
C LEU A 497 -2.41 -19.05 24.41
N TRP A 498 -2.47 -19.10 23.08
CA TRP A 498 -2.93 -20.29 22.35
C TRP A 498 -1.80 -21.02 21.63
N ASN A 499 -0.88 -20.34 20.95
CA ASN A 499 0.16 -21.02 20.14
C ASN A 499 1.46 -20.20 20.02
N MET A 500 2.39 -20.35 20.96
CA MET A 500 3.71 -19.72 20.86
C MET A 500 4.72 -20.72 20.31
N VAL A 501 5.26 -20.46 19.12
CA VAL A 501 6.13 -21.39 18.39
C VAL A 501 7.51 -20.79 18.18
N PHE A 502 8.53 -21.61 18.42
CA PHE A 502 9.93 -21.25 18.31
C PHE A 502 10.67 -22.30 17.49
N SER A 503 11.54 -21.88 16.56
CA SER A 503 12.47 -22.78 15.88
C SER A 503 13.83 -22.11 15.76
N GLY A 504 14.93 -22.83 15.99
CA GLY A 504 16.27 -22.23 15.92
C GLY A 504 16.46 -21.05 16.87
N THR A 505 15.62 -20.87 17.89
CA THR A 505 15.65 -19.68 18.74
C THR A 505 16.43 -19.97 20.02
N GLU A 506 17.51 -19.24 20.23
CA GLU A 506 18.29 -19.32 21.45
C GLU A 506 17.52 -18.72 22.63
N ASN A 507 17.57 -19.41 23.77
CA ASN A 507 16.87 -19.06 25.00
C ASN A 507 15.33 -19.02 24.87
N ALA A 508 14.78 -19.67 23.83
CA ALA A 508 13.35 -19.95 23.78
C ALA A 508 12.90 -20.81 24.97
N PRO A 509 11.66 -20.63 25.47
CA PRO A 509 11.08 -21.54 26.45
C PRO A 509 11.03 -22.98 25.90
N PRO A 510 11.20 -24.01 26.73
CA PRO A 510 11.10 -25.40 26.26
C PRO A 510 9.65 -25.72 25.83
N THR A 511 9.48 -26.75 24.98
CA THR A 511 8.14 -27.24 24.62
C THR A 511 7.34 -27.63 25.86
N THR A 512 6.17 -27.04 26.06
CA THR A 512 5.24 -27.36 27.16
C THR A 512 3.81 -27.63 26.69
N PHE A 513 3.55 -27.61 25.38
CA PHE A 513 2.24 -27.91 24.83
C PHE A 513 1.70 -29.25 25.40
N PRO A 514 0.45 -29.32 25.89
CA PRO A 514 -0.64 -28.37 25.67
C PRO A 514 -0.71 -27.17 26.61
N GLU A 515 -0.01 -27.14 27.75
CA GLU A 515 -0.16 -26.08 28.75
C GLU A 515 1.13 -25.84 29.57
N PRO A 516 1.73 -24.63 29.51
CA PRO A 516 1.46 -23.55 28.55
C PRO A 516 1.59 -23.99 27.09
N ALA A 517 0.88 -23.33 26.18
CA ALA A 517 0.86 -23.72 24.77
C ALA A 517 2.09 -23.21 24.00
N VAL A 518 3.24 -23.84 24.29
CA VAL A 518 4.55 -23.54 23.71
C VAL A 518 5.08 -24.74 22.93
N THR A 519 5.51 -24.50 21.69
CA THR A 519 6.16 -25.49 20.82
C THR A 519 7.53 -24.99 20.41
N THR A 520 8.59 -25.71 20.75
CA THR A 520 9.97 -25.28 20.52
C THR A 520 10.76 -26.37 19.80
N LEU A 521 11.34 -26.01 18.67
CA LEU A 521 12.28 -26.82 17.89
C LEU A 521 13.69 -26.23 18.05
N ASP A 522 14.68 -27.12 18.16
CA ASP A 522 16.07 -26.71 18.40
C ASP A 522 16.68 -25.95 17.21
N THR A 523 16.26 -26.30 16.00
CA THR A 523 16.68 -25.72 14.72
C THR A 523 15.47 -25.42 13.83
N THR A 524 15.59 -24.48 12.89
CA THR A 524 14.53 -24.18 11.91
C THR A 524 14.52 -25.19 10.76
N GLY A 525 15.68 -25.49 10.18
CA GLY A 525 15.80 -26.39 9.04
C GLY A 525 16.59 -25.72 7.92
N THR A 526 16.20 -25.96 6.67
CA THR A 526 16.72 -25.28 5.49
C THR A 526 16.06 -23.93 5.37
N ILE A 527 16.85 -22.85 5.43
CA ILE A 527 16.36 -21.48 5.43
C ILE A 527 17.42 -20.53 4.86
N ARG A 528 16.97 -19.46 4.22
CA ARG A 528 17.77 -18.26 3.94
C ARG A 528 17.04 -17.05 4.49
N GLU A 529 17.79 -16.03 4.89
CA GLU A 529 17.15 -14.77 5.30
C GLU A 529 16.71 -13.97 4.07
N LYS A 530 15.68 -13.13 4.28
CA LYS A 530 15.12 -12.26 3.25
C LYS A 530 16.21 -11.32 2.67
N PRO A 531 16.26 -11.09 1.35
CA PRO A 531 17.06 -10.01 0.77
C PRO A 531 16.65 -8.63 1.30
N TYR A 532 17.61 -7.73 1.45
CA TYR A 532 17.36 -6.37 1.94
C TYR A 532 18.26 -5.33 1.28
N LEU A 533 17.70 -4.14 1.07
CA LEU A 533 18.43 -2.97 0.58
C LEU A 533 19.36 -2.45 1.68
N TYR A 534 20.61 -2.13 1.32
CA TYR A 534 21.60 -1.53 2.20
C TYR A 534 22.57 -0.63 1.40
N LEU A 535 23.44 0.08 2.10
CA LEU A 535 24.54 0.83 1.49
C LEU A 535 25.84 0.02 1.52
N ASP A 536 26.38 -0.29 0.35
CA ASP A 536 27.73 -0.84 0.17
C ASP A 536 28.74 0.28 -0.04
N GLY A 537 29.21 0.86 1.07
CA GLY A 537 29.89 2.15 1.01
C GLY A 537 28.86 3.27 0.86
N ASP A 538 28.93 4.03 -0.24
CA ASP A 538 27.97 5.11 -0.54
C ASP A 538 26.91 4.68 -1.58
N ASP A 539 27.04 3.48 -2.14
CA ASP A 539 26.18 2.98 -3.23
C ASP A 539 25.09 2.05 -2.69
N TYR A 540 23.89 2.12 -3.26
CA TYR A 540 22.81 1.18 -2.95
C TYR A 540 23.10 -0.20 -3.51
N ALA A 541 22.85 -1.22 -2.70
CA ALA A 541 22.90 -2.62 -3.09
C ALA A 541 21.83 -3.43 -2.35
N VAL A 542 21.43 -4.56 -2.92
CA VAL A 542 20.61 -5.55 -2.24
C VAL A 542 21.52 -6.67 -1.74
N PHE A 543 21.55 -6.86 -0.42
CA PHE A 543 22.23 -8.01 0.18
C PHE A 543 21.35 -9.24 0.05
N VAL A 544 21.92 -10.35 -0.41
CA VAL A 544 21.27 -11.65 -0.64
C VAL A 544 21.91 -12.68 0.31
N PRO A 545 21.27 -12.96 1.45
CA PRO A 545 21.77 -13.94 2.42
C PRO A 545 21.86 -15.35 1.85
N SER A 546 22.93 -16.08 2.20
CA SER A 546 23.15 -17.46 1.75
C SER A 546 22.14 -18.44 2.35
N LEU A 547 21.85 -19.51 1.62
CA LEU A 547 21.16 -20.70 2.13
C LEU A 547 21.94 -21.33 3.29
N ARG A 548 21.21 -21.79 4.30
CA ARG A 548 21.78 -22.50 5.45
C ARG A 548 20.83 -23.62 5.87
N GLU A 549 21.40 -24.62 6.52
CA GLU A 549 20.66 -25.73 7.10
C GLU A 549 20.90 -25.82 8.61
N GLY A 550 19.92 -26.37 9.33
CA GLY A 550 20.04 -26.65 10.77
C GLY A 550 20.30 -25.38 11.58
N THR A 551 19.71 -24.26 11.18
CA THR A 551 20.01 -22.93 11.73
C THR A 551 19.54 -22.74 13.16
N ARG A 552 20.30 -21.91 13.90
CA ARG A 552 19.99 -21.48 15.25
C ARG A 552 20.65 -20.14 15.56
N GLY A 553 19.90 -19.24 16.18
CA GLY A 553 20.32 -17.89 16.55
C GLY A 553 20.39 -16.95 15.35
N ALA A 554 20.52 -15.65 15.64
CA ALA A 554 20.58 -14.63 14.62
C ALA A 554 21.87 -14.77 13.79
N THR A 555 21.73 -14.66 12.47
CA THR A 555 22.76 -14.83 11.46
C THR A 555 23.92 -13.85 11.61
N TRP A 556 23.62 -12.66 12.10
CA TRP A 556 24.55 -11.55 12.24
C TRP A 556 25.17 -11.45 13.65
N LYS A 557 24.80 -12.35 14.57
CA LYS A 557 25.23 -12.33 15.98
C LYS A 557 26.75 -12.43 16.15
N ASN A 558 27.40 -13.23 15.30
CA ASN A 558 28.83 -13.55 15.41
C ASN A 558 29.67 -12.96 14.27
N GLY A 559 29.23 -11.82 13.71
CA GLY A 559 29.78 -11.21 12.51
C GLY A 559 28.72 -11.10 11.42
N SER A 560 29.06 -10.52 10.27
CA SER A 560 28.07 -10.30 9.22
C SER A 560 27.48 -11.59 8.67
N THR A 561 26.18 -11.53 8.39
CA THR A 561 25.44 -12.58 7.70
C THR A 561 26.19 -13.01 6.43
N PRO A 562 26.41 -14.31 6.21
CA PRO A 562 26.95 -14.79 4.94
C PRO A 562 25.99 -14.51 3.78
N GLY A 563 26.53 -14.08 2.65
CA GLY A 563 25.73 -13.71 1.48
C GLY A 563 26.54 -12.90 0.47
N THR A 564 25.86 -12.48 -0.59
CA THR A 564 26.41 -11.67 -1.68
C THR A 564 25.64 -10.36 -1.80
N SER A 565 26.24 -9.37 -2.46
CA SER A 565 25.59 -8.08 -2.73
C SER A 565 25.38 -7.93 -4.23
N ILE A 566 24.19 -7.50 -4.63
CA ILE A 566 23.85 -7.13 -6.00
C ILE A 566 23.71 -5.60 -6.04
N PRO A 567 24.51 -4.87 -6.84
CA PRO A 567 24.37 -3.42 -6.99
C PRO A 567 22.97 -3.03 -7.45
N LEU A 568 22.47 -1.86 -7.04
CA LEU A 568 21.15 -1.38 -7.49
C LEU A 568 21.08 -1.20 -9.02
N ASP A 569 22.21 -0.92 -9.68
CA ASP A 569 22.34 -0.84 -11.14
C ASP A 569 21.97 -2.15 -11.86
N ASP A 570 21.96 -3.29 -11.15
CA ASP A 570 21.52 -4.59 -11.67
C ASP A 570 20.04 -4.89 -11.35
N PHE A 571 19.28 -3.88 -10.89
CA PHE A 571 17.84 -3.93 -10.68
C PHE A 571 17.13 -2.94 -11.59
N TYR A 572 16.03 -3.36 -12.18
CA TYR A 572 15.03 -2.44 -12.65
C TYR A 572 14.25 -1.91 -11.45
N VAL A 573 14.37 -0.60 -11.20
CA VAL A 573 13.64 0.11 -10.15
C VAL A 573 12.30 0.53 -10.73
N ALA A 574 11.28 -0.30 -10.51
CA ALA A 574 9.95 -0.08 -11.00
C ALA A 574 9.17 0.88 -10.09
N HIS A 575 8.34 1.73 -10.70
CA HIS A 575 7.48 2.71 -10.07
C HIS A 575 6.01 2.51 -10.48
N PRO A 576 5.04 2.96 -9.65
CA PRO A 576 3.65 2.97 -10.05
C PRO A 576 3.46 3.75 -11.36
N GLY A 577 2.89 3.09 -12.37
CA GLY A 577 2.75 3.64 -13.73
C GLY A 577 3.51 2.84 -14.78
N ASP A 578 4.51 2.05 -14.37
CA ASP A 578 5.19 1.10 -15.26
C ASP A 578 4.24 0.00 -15.74
N THR A 579 4.45 -0.45 -16.98
CA THR A 579 3.68 -1.53 -17.58
C THR A 579 4.31 -2.88 -17.27
N ALA A 580 3.49 -3.94 -17.23
CA ALA A 580 3.98 -5.30 -17.10
C ALA A 580 4.91 -5.69 -18.27
N GLU A 581 4.62 -5.24 -19.49
CA GLU A 581 5.50 -5.42 -20.66
C GLU A 581 6.92 -4.88 -20.39
N HIS A 582 7.03 -3.68 -19.81
CA HIS A 582 8.34 -3.07 -19.56
C HIS A 582 9.09 -3.75 -18.42
N ILE A 583 8.38 -4.10 -17.34
CA ILE A 583 8.93 -4.91 -16.25
C ILE A 583 9.47 -6.25 -16.77
N ASN A 584 8.68 -6.95 -17.59
CA ASN A 584 9.07 -8.23 -18.18
C ASN A 584 10.26 -8.09 -19.13
N ALA A 585 10.29 -7.04 -19.95
CA ALA A 585 11.43 -6.77 -20.82
C ALA A 585 12.74 -6.54 -20.01
N ALA A 586 12.65 -5.89 -18.85
CA ALA A 586 13.80 -5.69 -17.97
C ALA A 586 14.30 -7.01 -17.34
N LEU A 587 13.35 -7.84 -16.89
CA LEU A 587 13.65 -9.18 -16.36
C LEU A 587 14.31 -10.07 -17.43
N ASP A 588 13.76 -10.06 -18.66
CA ASP A 588 14.29 -10.79 -19.82
C ASP A 588 15.69 -10.30 -20.22
N GLN A 589 15.97 -9.00 -20.04
CA GLN A 589 17.29 -8.42 -20.30
C GLN A 589 18.36 -8.88 -19.29
N GLY A 590 17.95 -9.37 -18.12
CA GLY A 590 18.88 -9.82 -17.08
C GLY A 590 18.88 -8.98 -15.81
N LEU A 591 18.01 -7.98 -15.69
CA LEU A 591 17.87 -7.19 -14.47
C LEU A 591 17.07 -7.95 -13.40
N ASN A 592 17.32 -7.65 -12.13
CA ASN A 592 16.44 -7.98 -11.03
C ASN A 592 15.29 -6.97 -10.95
N LEU A 593 14.34 -7.14 -10.03
CA LEU A 593 13.21 -6.23 -9.88
C LEU A 593 13.13 -5.66 -8.46
N LEU A 594 13.13 -4.33 -8.36
CA LEU A 594 12.83 -3.61 -7.13
C LEU A 594 11.55 -2.80 -7.35
N LEU A 595 10.49 -3.12 -6.59
CA LEU A 595 9.22 -2.39 -6.64
C LEU A 595 9.24 -1.31 -5.56
N THR A 596 9.25 -0.04 -5.97
CA THR A 596 9.19 1.07 -5.00
C THR A 596 7.79 1.17 -4.37
N PRO A 597 7.63 1.88 -3.23
CA PRO A 597 6.37 1.90 -2.50
C PRO A 597 5.24 2.52 -3.34
N GLY A 598 4.20 1.73 -3.60
CA GLY A 598 3.00 2.16 -4.32
C GLY A 598 2.11 0.99 -4.75
N VAL A 599 1.09 1.29 -5.56
CA VAL A 599 0.14 0.30 -6.08
C VAL A 599 0.26 0.22 -7.60
N TYR A 600 0.53 -0.98 -8.10
CA TYR A 600 0.81 -1.30 -9.50
C TYR A 600 -0.39 -2.02 -10.09
N HIS A 601 -1.12 -1.35 -10.98
CA HIS A 601 -2.22 -1.94 -11.71
C HIS A 601 -1.73 -2.47 -13.05
N LEU A 602 -1.66 -3.80 -13.17
CA LEU A 602 -1.04 -4.46 -14.31
C LEU A 602 -2.08 -5.29 -15.07
N ASP A 603 -2.00 -5.32 -16.40
CA ASP A 603 -2.89 -6.06 -17.30
C ASP A 603 -2.25 -7.35 -17.86
N GLU A 604 -0.95 -7.54 -17.64
CA GLU A 604 -0.23 -8.78 -17.92
C GLU A 604 0.42 -9.34 -16.64
N THR A 605 0.86 -10.60 -16.71
CA THR A 605 1.57 -11.29 -15.63
C THR A 605 3.03 -10.84 -15.61
N ILE A 606 3.60 -10.60 -14.42
CA ILE A 606 5.06 -10.46 -14.28
C ILE A 606 5.68 -11.85 -14.34
N GLU A 607 6.61 -12.06 -15.26
CA GLU A 607 7.22 -13.36 -15.57
C GLU A 607 8.68 -13.40 -15.11
N VAL A 608 8.99 -14.20 -14.09
CA VAL A 608 10.33 -14.31 -13.51
C VAL A 608 10.94 -15.66 -13.89
N ASN A 609 11.63 -15.68 -15.04
CA ASN A 609 12.12 -16.93 -15.65
C ASN A 609 13.64 -17.13 -15.60
N ARG A 610 14.38 -16.19 -15.02
CA ARG A 610 15.84 -16.29 -14.86
C ARG A 610 16.17 -16.78 -13.45
N ALA A 611 17.01 -17.81 -13.35
CA ALA A 611 17.54 -18.28 -12.07
C ALA A 611 18.19 -17.12 -11.28
N ASP A 612 18.18 -17.25 -9.95
CA ASP A 612 18.72 -16.29 -8.99
C ASP A 612 18.07 -14.90 -8.95
N THR A 613 17.05 -14.64 -9.76
CA THR A 613 16.39 -13.33 -9.80
C THR A 613 15.82 -12.94 -8.45
N VAL A 614 16.09 -11.71 -8.04
CA VAL A 614 15.50 -11.10 -6.85
C VAL A 614 14.35 -10.18 -7.27
N VAL A 615 13.19 -10.39 -6.68
CA VAL A 615 12.05 -9.47 -6.70
C VAL A 615 11.86 -8.93 -5.29
N LEU A 616 12.13 -7.65 -5.06
CA LEU A 616 12.07 -7.02 -3.75
C LEU A 616 11.09 -5.84 -3.76
N GLY A 617 10.05 -5.89 -2.92
CA GLY A 617 9.17 -4.76 -2.66
C GLY A 617 9.65 -3.89 -1.50
N LEU A 618 9.47 -2.58 -1.64
CA LEU A 618 9.67 -1.60 -0.56
C LEU A 618 8.32 -1.04 -0.10
N GLY A 619 8.21 -0.74 1.20
CA GLY A 619 7.06 0.00 1.75
C GLY A 619 5.68 -0.59 1.39
N TYR A 620 5.52 -1.91 1.38
CA TYR A 620 4.26 -2.58 0.98
C TYR A 620 3.84 -2.30 -0.47
N ALA A 621 4.81 -2.29 -1.39
CA ALA A 621 4.55 -2.33 -2.83
C ALA A 621 3.49 -3.39 -3.15
N THR A 622 2.42 -2.95 -3.83
CA THR A 622 1.21 -3.74 -4.03
C THR A 622 0.95 -3.97 -5.50
N ILE A 623 0.81 -5.22 -5.94
CA ILE A 623 0.43 -5.55 -7.33
C ILE A 623 -1.05 -5.93 -7.39
N VAL A 624 -1.77 -5.31 -8.33
CA VAL A 624 -3.18 -5.56 -8.63
C VAL A 624 -3.33 -6.04 -10.08
N PRO A 625 -3.67 -7.31 -10.33
CA PRO A 625 -4.00 -7.77 -11.68
C PRO A 625 -5.36 -7.20 -12.11
N THR A 626 -5.43 -6.65 -13.32
CA THR A 626 -6.62 -5.97 -13.83
C THR A 626 -7.38 -6.74 -14.92
N ALA A 627 -6.77 -7.76 -15.51
CA ALA A 627 -7.33 -8.55 -16.61
C ALA A 627 -7.74 -9.98 -16.18
N GLY A 628 -7.69 -10.31 -14.88
CA GLY A 628 -7.98 -11.66 -14.37
C GLY A 628 -6.84 -12.65 -14.62
N GLN A 629 -5.62 -12.13 -14.77
CA GLN A 629 -4.40 -12.91 -14.96
C GLN A 629 -3.69 -13.16 -13.62
N THR A 630 -2.79 -14.15 -13.58
CA THR A 630 -1.85 -14.30 -12.46
C THR A 630 -1.02 -13.03 -12.30
N ALA A 631 -0.89 -12.47 -11.09
CA ALA A 631 -0.15 -11.22 -10.90
C ALA A 631 1.36 -11.40 -11.12
N LEU A 632 1.94 -12.46 -10.53
CA LEU A 632 3.35 -12.83 -10.73
C LEU A 632 3.51 -14.35 -10.87
N GLN A 633 4.26 -14.77 -11.89
CA GLN A 633 4.63 -16.15 -12.15
C GLN A 633 6.15 -16.28 -12.05
N VAL A 634 6.62 -17.19 -11.19
CA VAL A 634 8.01 -17.64 -11.17
C VAL A 634 8.13 -18.89 -12.01
N GLY A 635 9.07 -18.91 -12.95
CA GLY A 635 9.42 -20.09 -13.73
C GLY A 635 10.01 -21.20 -12.85
N ASP A 636 10.16 -22.39 -13.42
CA ASP A 636 10.73 -23.54 -12.71
C ASP A 636 12.27 -23.49 -12.77
N VAL A 637 12.85 -22.56 -12.02
CA VAL A 637 14.29 -22.22 -12.04
C VAL A 637 14.85 -22.02 -10.64
N ASP A 638 16.14 -22.28 -10.46
CA ASP A 638 16.82 -22.17 -9.18
C ASP A 638 16.81 -20.74 -8.61
N GLY A 639 16.79 -20.64 -7.28
CA GLY A 639 17.28 -19.48 -6.54
C GLY A 639 16.44 -18.20 -6.62
N VAL A 640 15.29 -18.19 -7.29
CA VAL A 640 14.45 -16.98 -7.32
C VAL A 640 14.02 -16.58 -5.91
N ARG A 641 14.09 -15.28 -5.59
CA ARG A 641 13.70 -14.75 -4.28
C ARG A 641 12.64 -13.68 -4.45
N VAL A 642 11.41 -13.94 -3.99
CA VAL A 642 10.31 -12.95 -3.97
C VAL A 642 10.12 -12.46 -2.55
N ALA A 643 10.28 -11.16 -2.31
CA ALA A 643 10.35 -10.61 -0.97
C ALA A 643 9.53 -9.32 -0.83
N SER A 644 8.75 -9.21 0.25
CA SER A 644 8.06 -7.98 0.67
C SER A 644 7.06 -7.43 -0.37
N VAL A 645 6.31 -8.31 -1.03
CA VAL A 645 5.29 -7.96 -2.03
C VAL A 645 3.90 -8.26 -1.50
N LEU A 646 2.99 -7.27 -1.59
CA LEU A 646 1.56 -7.47 -1.37
C LEU A 646 0.88 -7.67 -2.72
N PHE A 647 0.09 -8.73 -2.86
CA PHE A 647 -0.81 -8.92 -3.98
C PHE A 647 -2.23 -8.60 -3.55
N ASP A 648 -2.94 -7.78 -4.32
CA ASP A 648 -4.30 -7.38 -4.01
C ASP A 648 -5.20 -7.73 -5.19
N ALA A 649 -6.10 -8.69 -4.99
CA ALA A 649 -6.86 -9.30 -6.07
C ALA A 649 -7.76 -8.28 -6.77
N GLY A 650 -7.74 -8.29 -8.10
CA GLY A 650 -8.62 -7.46 -8.92
C GLY A 650 -10.06 -7.98 -8.96
N ALA A 651 -10.95 -7.16 -9.53
CA ALA A 651 -12.37 -7.49 -9.68
C ALA A 651 -12.60 -8.68 -10.63
N ALA A 652 -11.72 -8.85 -11.63
CA ALA A 652 -11.70 -10.02 -12.49
C ALA A 652 -11.02 -11.18 -11.74
N GLU A 653 -11.71 -12.33 -11.71
CA GLU A 653 -11.18 -13.52 -11.04
C GLU A 653 -9.91 -13.98 -11.71
N SER A 654 -8.84 -14.05 -10.93
CA SER A 654 -7.54 -14.56 -11.38
C SER A 654 -7.37 -16.02 -10.97
N PRO A 655 -6.66 -16.86 -11.74
CA PRO A 655 -6.37 -18.23 -11.32
C PRO A 655 -5.51 -18.26 -10.06
N SER A 656 -4.54 -17.35 -9.96
CA SER A 656 -3.75 -17.13 -8.74
C SER A 656 -3.27 -15.69 -8.62
N MET A 657 -2.77 -15.29 -7.46
CA MET A 657 -1.98 -14.05 -7.34
C MET A 657 -0.50 -14.33 -7.59
N LEU A 658 0.03 -15.37 -6.94
CA LEU A 658 1.40 -15.83 -7.10
C LEU A 658 1.40 -17.32 -7.46
N THR A 659 2.09 -17.67 -8.54
CA THR A 659 2.44 -19.07 -8.84
C THR A 659 3.96 -19.22 -8.88
N VAL A 660 4.47 -20.24 -8.19
CA VAL A 660 5.90 -20.56 -8.12
C VAL A 660 6.17 -21.90 -8.78
N GLY A 661 6.95 -21.91 -9.85
CA GLY A 661 7.25 -23.12 -10.61
C GLY A 661 6.13 -23.52 -11.58
N THR A 662 6.42 -24.54 -12.38
CA THR A 662 5.50 -25.04 -13.41
C THR A 662 4.70 -26.22 -12.89
N GLU A 663 3.38 -26.22 -13.09
CA GLU A 663 2.51 -27.33 -12.68
C GLU A 663 2.98 -28.67 -13.26
N GLY A 664 3.08 -29.69 -12.39
CA GLY A 664 3.49 -31.03 -12.78
C GLY A 664 4.99 -31.17 -13.06
N SER A 665 5.79 -30.14 -12.81
CA SER A 665 7.24 -30.30 -12.76
C SER A 665 7.68 -31.18 -11.59
N SER A 666 8.90 -31.67 -11.70
CA SER A 666 9.61 -32.45 -10.66
C SER A 666 11.09 -32.07 -10.67
N ALA A 667 11.39 -30.81 -11.00
CA ALA A 667 12.74 -30.28 -10.93
C ALA A 667 13.09 -30.08 -9.45
N ASP A 668 14.23 -30.63 -9.06
CA ASP A 668 14.77 -30.54 -7.71
C ASP A 668 15.63 -29.28 -7.61
N HIS A 669 15.36 -28.46 -6.60
CA HIS A 669 16.00 -27.18 -6.36
C HIS A 669 16.72 -27.14 -4.99
N ALA A 670 16.97 -28.29 -4.36
CA ALA A 670 17.47 -28.39 -2.99
C ALA A 670 18.78 -27.60 -2.72
N ASP A 671 19.69 -27.52 -3.71
CA ASP A 671 20.96 -26.79 -3.58
C ASP A 671 20.78 -25.26 -3.60
N ASP A 672 19.77 -24.77 -4.31
CA ASP A 672 19.42 -23.35 -4.38
C ASP A 672 17.91 -23.15 -4.58
N PRO A 673 17.11 -23.34 -3.51
CA PRO A 673 15.67 -23.31 -3.63
C PRO A 673 15.15 -21.92 -3.93
N ILE A 674 14.02 -21.88 -4.62
CA ILE A 674 13.19 -20.69 -4.71
C ILE A 674 12.72 -20.34 -3.28
N SER A 675 12.69 -19.05 -2.94
CA SER A 675 12.18 -18.61 -1.65
C SER A 675 11.23 -17.43 -1.73
N ILE A 676 10.19 -17.44 -0.92
CA ILE A 676 9.25 -16.34 -0.77
C ILE A 676 9.24 -15.85 0.67
N HIS A 677 9.32 -14.53 0.86
CA HIS A 677 9.43 -13.90 2.17
C HIS A 677 8.51 -12.68 2.30
N ASP A 678 7.75 -12.59 3.39
CA ASP A 678 6.84 -11.45 3.60
C ASP A 678 5.93 -11.22 2.38
N VAL A 679 5.43 -12.32 1.80
CA VAL A 679 4.50 -12.28 0.67
C VAL A 679 3.09 -12.30 1.22
N PHE A 680 2.32 -11.28 0.87
CA PHE A 680 0.98 -11.09 1.39
C PHE A 680 -0.02 -11.12 0.25
N VAL A 681 -1.19 -11.70 0.48
CA VAL A 681 -2.32 -11.67 -0.46
C VAL A 681 -3.54 -11.12 0.23
N ARG A 682 -4.21 -10.17 -0.42
CA ARG A 682 -5.49 -9.62 -0.03
C ARG A 682 -6.54 -9.90 -1.11
N VAL A 683 -7.70 -10.43 -0.72
CA VAL A 683 -8.83 -10.68 -1.61
C VAL A 683 -10.09 -10.02 -1.04
N GLY A 684 -10.39 -8.79 -1.44
CA GLY A 684 -11.42 -8.00 -0.77
C GLY A 684 -10.84 -6.99 0.24
N GLY A 685 -11.68 -6.09 0.75
CA GLY A 685 -11.36 -5.18 1.86
C GLY A 685 -11.14 -3.75 1.39
N ALA A 686 -10.29 -3.56 0.37
CA ALA A 686 -10.16 -2.27 -0.31
C ALA A 686 -11.17 -2.08 -1.45
N HIS A 687 -11.50 -3.18 -2.13
CA HIS A 687 -12.49 -3.29 -3.21
C HIS A 687 -12.90 -4.76 -3.34
N ALA A 688 -13.89 -5.09 -4.16
CA ALA A 688 -14.21 -6.49 -4.44
C ALA A 688 -13.12 -7.14 -5.30
N GLY A 689 -12.38 -8.08 -4.73
CA GLY A 689 -11.32 -8.84 -5.40
C GLY A 689 -11.65 -10.33 -5.47
N LYS A 690 -11.19 -11.04 -6.52
CA LYS A 690 -11.48 -12.47 -6.72
C LYS A 690 -10.26 -13.25 -7.17
N VAL A 691 -10.09 -14.46 -6.66
CA VAL A 691 -9.02 -15.37 -7.07
C VAL A 691 -9.46 -16.81 -6.85
N ASP A 692 -9.07 -17.77 -7.68
CA ASP A 692 -9.30 -19.19 -7.38
C ASP A 692 -8.38 -19.64 -6.22
N SER A 693 -7.08 -19.70 -6.47
CA SER A 693 -6.06 -20.08 -5.48
C SER A 693 -5.03 -18.98 -5.30
N ALA A 694 -5.01 -18.30 -4.16
CA ALA A 694 -4.18 -17.11 -3.95
C ALA A 694 -2.68 -17.35 -4.19
N ILE A 695 -2.09 -18.35 -3.53
CA ILE A 695 -0.68 -18.73 -3.70
C ILE A 695 -0.61 -20.20 -4.13
N VAL A 696 0.11 -20.48 -5.22
CA VAL A 696 0.35 -21.84 -5.73
C VAL A 696 1.85 -22.11 -5.78
N ILE A 697 2.32 -23.15 -5.10
CA ILE A 697 3.72 -23.57 -5.06
C ILE A 697 3.86 -24.92 -5.77
N ASN A 698 4.32 -24.90 -7.00
CA ASN A 698 4.57 -26.09 -7.81
C ASN A 698 6.01 -26.57 -7.74
N ALA A 699 6.98 -25.66 -7.60
CA ALA A 699 8.40 -26.03 -7.55
C ALA A 699 8.75 -26.77 -6.26
N ASP A 700 9.50 -27.86 -6.40
CA ASP A 700 10.05 -28.62 -5.28
C ASP A 700 11.03 -27.75 -4.47
N ASP A 701 11.28 -28.12 -3.21
CA ASP A 701 12.22 -27.49 -2.28
C ASP A 701 11.95 -26.01 -1.93
N THR A 702 10.86 -25.43 -2.45
CA THR A 702 10.54 -24.01 -2.22
C THR A 702 10.46 -23.70 -0.73
N ILE A 703 11.09 -22.59 -0.33
CA ILE A 703 11.03 -22.07 1.03
C ILE A 703 9.94 -20.99 1.12
N VAL A 704 8.91 -21.23 1.91
CA VAL A 704 7.84 -20.27 2.20
C VAL A 704 8.05 -19.71 3.61
N ASP A 705 8.61 -18.50 3.73
CA ASP A 705 9.00 -17.91 5.02
C ASP A 705 8.26 -16.60 5.32
N HIS A 706 7.20 -16.71 6.10
CA HIS A 706 6.21 -15.68 6.41
C HIS A 706 5.35 -15.31 5.20
N ILE A 707 4.14 -15.83 5.19
CA ILE A 707 3.07 -15.37 4.31
C ILE A 707 1.87 -14.96 5.14
N TRP A 708 1.07 -14.05 4.59
CA TRP A 708 -0.31 -13.89 5.02
C TRP A 708 -1.22 -13.86 3.79
N SER A 709 -2.00 -14.92 3.62
CA SER A 709 -3.00 -15.00 2.56
C SER A 709 -4.37 -14.80 3.18
N TRP A 710 -5.04 -13.69 2.85
CA TRP A 710 -6.25 -13.25 3.51
C TRP A 710 -7.36 -12.99 2.49
N ARG A 711 -8.40 -13.82 2.54
CA ARG A 711 -9.70 -13.47 1.96
C ARG A 711 -10.39 -12.52 2.93
N GLY A 712 -10.72 -11.32 2.47
CA GLY A 712 -11.19 -10.27 3.35
C GLY A 712 -12.43 -10.63 4.15
N ASP A 713 -12.41 -10.36 5.46
CA ASP A 713 -13.55 -10.52 6.38
C ASP A 713 -14.22 -9.18 6.74
N HIS A 714 -13.56 -8.05 6.47
CA HIS A 714 -14.07 -6.70 6.70
C HIS A 714 -13.53 -5.70 5.66
N GLY A 715 -14.14 -4.51 5.62
CA GLY A 715 -13.87 -3.47 4.62
C GLY A 715 -14.88 -3.48 3.47
N GLU A 716 -14.51 -2.89 2.35
CA GLU A 716 -15.32 -2.84 1.13
C GLU A 716 -15.20 -4.13 0.31
N GLY A 717 -16.26 -4.47 -0.44
CA GLY A 717 -16.23 -5.61 -1.35
C GLY A 717 -16.17 -6.99 -0.68
N ILE A 718 -16.66 -7.12 0.55
CA ILE A 718 -16.67 -8.36 1.31
C ILE A 718 -18.02 -9.07 1.22
N GLY A 719 -17.98 -10.39 1.03
CA GLY A 719 -19.12 -11.28 1.15
C GLY A 719 -18.94 -12.60 0.39
N TRP A 720 -19.74 -13.60 0.75
CA TRP A 720 -19.60 -14.96 0.24
C TRP A 720 -19.56 -15.07 -1.30
N ASP A 721 -20.39 -14.30 -1.99
CA ASP A 721 -20.44 -14.27 -3.46
C ASP A 721 -19.75 -13.02 -4.06
N VAL A 722 -19.05 -12.24 -3.23
CA VAL A 722 -18.45 -10.94 -3.61
C VAL A 722 -16.95 -11.06 -3.82
N ASN A 723 -16.20 -11.40 -2.76
CA ASN A 723 -14.76 -11.63 -2.83
C ASN A 723 -14.46 -13.13 -2.85
N THR A 724 -14.89 -13.82 -3.91
CA THR A 724 -14.78 -15.27 -4.02
C THR A 724 -13.31 -15.70 -4.05
N ALA A 725 -12.99 -16.68 -3.20
CA ALA A 725 -11.70 -17.37 -3.26
C ALA A 725 -11.71 -18.74 -2.60
N ASP A 726 -11.27 -19.75 -3.35
CA ASP A 726 -11.36 -21.14 -2.95
C ASP A 726 -10.23 -21.54 -2.00
N HIS A 727 -8.98 -21.20 -2.35
CA HIS A 727 -7.79 -21.62 -1.62
C HIS A 727 -6.85 -20.45 -1.35
N GLY A 728 -6.23 -20.43 -0.16
CA GLY A 728 -5.22 -19.44 0.19
C GLY A 728 -3.81 -19.88 -0.18
N LEU A 729 -3.51 -21.15 0.08
CA LEU A 729 -2.23 -21.75 -0.26
C LEU A 729 -2.43 -23.17 -0.82
N VAL A 730 -1.91 -23.42 -2.01
CA VAL A 730 -1.82 -24.75 -2.62
C VAL A 730 -0.36 -25.11 -2.80
N VAL A 731 0.09 -26.22 -2.22
CA VAL A 731 1.47 -26.71 -2.32
C VAL A 731 1.49 -28.03 -3.06
N ASN A 732 1.94 -28.00 -4.32
CA ASN A 732 2.08 -29.16 -5.18
C ASN A 732 3.51 -29.73 -5.17
N GLY A 733 4.53 -28.88 -5.00
CA GLY A 733 5.92 -29.29 -4.97
C GLY A 733 6.27 -30.17 -3.76
N ASP A 734 7.18 -31.12 -3.97
CA ASP A 734 7.80 -31.94 -2.95
C ASP A 734 8.83 -31.14 -2.11
N ASP A 735 9.14 -31.61 -0.90
CA ASP A 735 10.20 -31.04 -0.03
C ASP A 735 10.07 -29.54 0.30
N VAL A 736 8.88 -28.96 0.10
CA VAL A 736 8.57 -27.56 0.44
C VAL A 736 8.62 -27.34 1.97
N ASP A 737 9.37 -26.34 2.40
CA ASP A 737 9.49 -25.92 3.80
C ASP A 737 8.66 -24.64 4.05
N GLY A 738 7.65 -24.73 4.91
CA GLY A 738 6.80 -23.61 5.33
C GLY A 738 7.10 -23.12 6.75
N TYR A 739 7.37 -21.84 6.90
CA TYR A 739 7.71 -21.18 8.17
C TYR A 739 6.81 -19.98 8.39
N GLY A 740 5.99 -19.98 9.44
CA GLY A 740 5.14 -18.83 9.74
C GLY A 740 4.02 -18.64 8.71
N LEU A 741 3.17 -19.65 8.53
CA LEU A 741 2.08 -19.62 7.55
C LEU A 741 0.79 -19.07 8.18
N PHE A 742 0.29 -17.96 7.67
CA PHE A 742 -0.99 -17.37 8.08
C PHE A 742 -1.95 -17.40 6.87
N VAL A 743 -3.07 -18.13 6.96
CA VAL A 743 -3.99 -18.32 5.82
C VAL A 743 -5.43 -18.29 6.30
N GLU A 744 -6.25 -17.35 5.82
CA GLU A 744 -7.54 -17.05 6.46
C GLU A 744 -8.70 -16.84 5.48
N HIS A 745 -9.88 -17.31 5.91
CA HIS A 745 -11.22 -17.07 5.40
C HIS A 745 -11.56 -17.55 3.98
N TYR A 746 -10.78 -18.46 3.42
CA TYR A 746 -11.06 -19.02 2.09
C TYR A 746 -12.28 -19.96 2.09
N GLN A 747 -12.94 -20.07 0.95
CA GLN A 747 -14.23 -20.76 0.79
C GLN A 747 -14.13 -22.29 0.74
N LYS A 748 -12.92 -22.83 0.57
CA LYS A 748 -12.65 -24.27 0.63
C LYS A 748 -11.49 -24.55 1.60
N TYR A 749 -10.65 -25.55 1.31
CA TYR A 749 -9.44 -25.78 2.09
C TYR A 749 -8.57 -24.54 2.05
N ASN A 750 -8.35 -23.91 3.20
CA ASN A 750 -7.57 -22.67 3.25
C ASN A 750 -6.12 -22.95 2.83
N THR A 751 -5.58 -24.09 3.27
CA THR A 751 -4.33 -24.66 2.78
C THR A 751 -4.55 -26.09 2.28
N LEU A 752 -4.10 -26.37 1.05
CA LEU A 752 -4.07 -27.70 0.45
C LEU A 752 -2.63 -28.11 0.13
N TRP A 753 -2.17 -29.20 0.73
CA TRP A 753 -0.83 -29.75 0.55
C TRP A 753 -0.89 -31.07 -0.22
N ASN A 754 -0.43 -31.05 -1.46
CA ASN A 754 -0.38 -32.18 -2.38
C ASN A 754 1.02 -32.82 -2.45
N GLY A 755 2.10 -32.04 -2.26
CA GLY A 755 3.47 -32.55 -2.35
C GLY A 755 3.91 -33.47 -1.20
N GLU A 756 4.87 -34.34 -1.47
CA GLU A 756 5.50 -35.22 -0.48
C GLU A 756 6.57 -34.49 0.34
N ARG A 757 6.86 -35.02 1.54
CA ARG A 757 7.95 -34.58 2.43
C ARG A 757 7.88 -33.12 2.89
N GLY A 758 6.78 -32.45 2.62
CA GLY A 758 6.54 -31.08 3.05
C GLY A 758 6.58 -30.89 4.56
N ARG A 759 7.04 -29.72 5.00
CA ARG A 759 7.14 -29.36 6.41
C ARG A 759 6.48 -28.02 6.70
N THR A 760 5.86 -27.89 7.86
CA THR A 760 5.30 -26.61 8.33
C THR A 760 5.66 -26.35 9.78
N ILE A 761 6.36 -25.26 10.06
CA ILE A 761 6.56 -24.77 11.42
C ILE A 761 5.76 -23.48 11.59
N PHE A 762 4.79 -23.54 12.51
CA PHE A 762 3.76 -22.55 12.75
C PHE A 762 2.73 -22.42 11.62
N TYR A 763 1.46 -22.59 11.98
CA TYR A 763 0.32 -22.29 11.14
C TYR A 763 -0.76 -21.57 11.96
N GLN A 764 -1.34 -20.52 11.39
CA GLN A 764 -2.51 -19.85 11.92
C GLN A 764 -3.57 -19.73 10.82
N ASN A 765 -4.81 -20.00 11.20
CA ASN A 765 -5.96 -19.87 10.34
C ASN A 765 -7.20 -19.39 11.10
N GLU A 766 -8.05 -18.66 10.39
CA GLU A 766 -9.47 -18.53 10.69
C GLU A 766 -10.31 -19.02 9.50
N LEU A 767 -11.37 -19.79 9.76
CA LEU A 767 -12.34 -20.16 8.73
C LEU A 767 -13.18 -18.93 8.30
N PRO A 768 -13.82 -18.94 7.12
CA PRO A 768 -14.65 -17.83 6.67
C PRO A 768 -15.81 -17.58 7.63
N TYR A 769 -16.09 -16.31 7.90
CA TYR A 769 -17.16 -15.92 8.82
C TYR A 769 -18.53 -15.98 8.15
N ASP A 770 -18.52 -15.86 6.83
CA ASP A 770 -19.65 -15.52 5.98
C ASP A 770 -20.27 -16.66 5.13
N PRO A 771 -20.01 -17.96 5.33
CA PRO A 771 -20.83 -18.98 4.69
C PRO A 771 -22.30 -18.79 5.08
N PRO A 772 -23.24 -18.78 4.11
CA PRO A 772 -24.62 -18.38 4.37
C PRO A 772 -25.42 -19.41 5.18
N ASN A 773 -24.95 -20.66 5.24
CA ASN A 773 -25.50 -21.77 6.02
C ASN A 773 -24.59 -23.00 5.89
N GLN A 774 -24.87 -24.03 6.69
CA GLN A 774 -24.15 -25.31 6.64
C GLN A 774 -24.12 -25.96 5.24
N ALA A 775 -25.19 -25.86 4.44
CA ALA A 775 -25.22 -26.54 3.13
C ALA A 775 -24.25 -25.92 2.12
N ALA A 776 -24.01 -24.60 2.20
CA ALA A 776 -22.97 -23.91 1.44
C ALA A 776 -21.56 -24.21 1.98
N TRP A 777 -21.45 -24.57 3.27
CA TRP A 777 -20.21 -24.93 3.95
C TRP A 777 -20.10 -26.44 4.17
N ASN A 778 -20.26 -27.24 3.12
CA ASN A 778 -20.12 -28.71 3.14
C ASN A 778 -19.40 -29.18 1.86
N HIS A 779 -18.68 -30.30 1.93
CA HIS A 779 -18.09 -30.96 0.77
C HIS A 779 -18.08 -32.47 0.95
N ASP A 780 -18.35 -33.25 -0.10
CA ASP A 780 -18.23 -34.72 -0.10
C ASP A 780 -18.87 -35.48 1.09
N GLY A 781 -19.94 -34.91 1.66
CA GLY A 781 -20.64 -35.45 2.83
C GLY A 781 -19.99 -35.11 4.18
N ILE A 782 -18.92 -34.32 4.19
CA ILE A 782 -18.23 -33.74 5.34
C ILE A 782 -18.80 -32.34 5.61
N ARG A 783 -18.96 -31.98 6.90
CA ARG A 783 -19.36 -30.64 7.31
C ARG A 783 -18.16 -29.71 7.35
N GLY A 784 -18.20 -28.66 6.54
CA GLY A 784 -17.13 -27.68 6.40
C GLY A 784 -15.93 -28.17 5.61
N TRP A 785 -15.00 -27.25 5.37
CA TRP A 785 -13.68 -27.53 4.81
C TRP A 785 -12.64 -27.34 5.91
N ALA A 786 -11.67 -28.25 6.01
CA ALA A 786 -10.57 -28.11 6.95
C ALA A 786 -9.71 -26.88 6.60
N ALA A 787 -9.13 -26.27 7.63
CA ALA A 787 -8.17 -25.19 7.45
C ALA A 787 -6.94 -25.67 6.67
N TYR A 788 -6.45 -26.86 7.02
CA TYR A 788 -5.24 -27.44 6.43
C TYR A 788 -5.51 -28.89 6.04
N LYS A 789 -5.44 -29.16 4.74
CA LYS A 789 -5.61 -30.48 4.14
C LYS A 789 -4.27 -30.98 3.60
N VAL A 790 -3.78 -32.12 4.09
CA VAL A 790 -2.76 -32.91 3.39
C VAL A 790 -3.49 -33.94 2.53
N ALA A 791 -3.20 -34.00 1.24
CA ALA A 791 -3.88 -34.87 0.30
C ALA A 791 -3.71 -36.37 0.64
N ASP A 792 -4.73 -37.18 0.36
CA ASP A 792 -4.80 -38.57 0.85
C ASP A 792 -3.70 -39.49 0.29
N HIS A 793 -3.11 -39.09 -0.84
CA HIS A 793 -2.04 -39.85 -1.48
C HIS A 793 -0.67 -39.61 -0.81
N VAL A 794 -0.49 -38.50 -0.08
CA VAL A 794 0.76 -38.15 0.59
C VAL A 794 1.15 -39.20 1.63
N ARG A 795 2.43 -39.48 1.73
CA ARG A 795 3.01 -40.48 2.64
C ARG A 795 3.97 -39.89 3.65
N ASN A 796 4.54 -38.72 3.37
CA ASN A 796 5.44 -38.01 4.27
C ASN A 796 5.04 -36.55 4.34
N HIS A 797 4.82 -36.05 5.55
CA HIS A 797 4.54 -34.64 5.80
C HIS A 797 4.74 -34.39 7.30
N GLU A 798 5.25 -33.23 7.71
CA GLU A 798 5.38 -32.95 9.14
C GLU A 798 5.12 -31.50 9.53
N ALA A 799 4.24 -31.29 10.51
CA ALA A 799 3.85 -29.95 10.91
C ALA A 799 3.86 -29.73 12.43
N TRP A 800 4.25 -28.53 12.88
CA TRP A 800 4.36 -28.15 14.30
C TRP A 800 3.65 -26.82 14.62
N GLY A 801 2.84 -26.82 15.68
CA GLY A 801 2.22 -25.61 16.23
C GLY A 801 1.18 -25.01 15.28
N LEU A 802 0.05 -25.70 15.10
CA LEU A 802 -0.99 -25.32 14.15
C LEU A 802 -2.27 -24.93 14.90
N GLY A 803 -2.80 -23.75 14.59
CA GLY A 803 -4.06 -23.23 15.13
C GLY A 803 -5.08 -22.94 14.03
N SER A 804 -6.34 -23.31 14.26
CA SER A 804 -7.46 -22.93 13.40
C SER A 804 -8.66 -22.44 14.22
N TYR A 805 -9.21 -21.29 13.86
CA TYR A 805 -10.25 -20.60 14.62
C TYR A 805 -11.54 -20.49 13.80
N CYS A 806 -12.70 -20.41 14.45
CA CYS A 806 -13.97 -20.15 13.76
C CYS A 806 -14.83 -19.11 14.49
N VAL A 807 -15.46 -18.25 13.69
CA VAL A 807 -16.48 -17.29 14.11
C VAL A 807 -17.45 -17.06 12.95
N PHE A 808 -18.38 -18.01 12.75
CA PHE A 808 -19.34 -18.00 11.64
C PHE A 808 -20.45 -16.96 11.88
N THR A 809 -20.13 -15.67 11.72
CA THR A 809 -21.04 -14.55 12.02
C THR A 809 -22.32 -14.54 11.19
N SER A 810 -22.29 -15.11 9.98
CA SER A 810 -23.48 -15.21 9.13
C SER A 810 -24.45 -16.31 9.55
N ASP A 811 -23.94 -17.42 10.09
CA ASP A 811 -24.75 -18.50 10.67
C ASP A 811 -23.97 -19.21 11.80
N ALA A 812 -24.26 -18.80 13.03
CA ALA A 812 -23.63 -19.33 14.23
C ALA A 812 -23.94 -20.82 14.51
N SER A 813 -24.84 -21.45 13.73
CA SER A 813 -25.14 -22.88 13.85
C SER A 813 -24.18 -23.78 13.07
N ILE A 814 -23.32 -23.20 12.22
CA ILE A 814 -22.36 -23.93 11.41
C ILE A 814 -21.38 -24.74 12.28
N VAL A 815 -21.13 -25.97 11.83
CA VAL A 815 -20.15 -26.89 12.39
C VAL A 815 -19.14 -27.24 11.30
N SER A 816 -17.85 -27.16 11.63
CA SER A 816 -16.78 -27.81 10.87
C SER A 816 -16.46 -29.15 11.53
N ASP A 817 -16.39 -30.25 10.76
CA ASP A 817 -16.07 -31.57 11.32
C ASP A 817 -14.64 -31.61 11.86
N ASN A 818 -13.69 -30.99 11.15
CA ASN A 818 -12.29 -30.96 11.51
C ASN A 818 -11.69 -29.56 11.31
N GLY A 819 -10.66 -29.23 12.11
CA GLY A 819 -9.75 -28.13 11.76
C GLY A 819 -8.67 -28.59 10.77
N PHE A 820 -8.20 -29.82 10.91
CA PHE A 820 -7.11 -30.39 10.11
C PHE A 820 -7.51 -31.74 9.51
N GLU A 821 -7.11 -31.98 8.26
CA GLU A 821 -7.38 -33.24 7.57
C GLU A 821 -6.12 -33.80 6.91
N VAL A 822 -5.70 -35.01 7.26
CA VAL A 822 -4.46 -35.63 6.74
C VAL A 822 -4.60 -37.13 6.50
N PRO A 823 -3.80 -37.79 5.65
CA PRO A 823 -3.80 -39.24 5.58
C PRO A 823 -3.19 -39.86 6.83
N ILE A 824 -3.72 -41.01 7.26
CA ILE A 824 -3.17 -41.77 8.39
C ILE A 824 -2.07 -42.70 7.86
N THR A 825 -0.83 -42.22 7.89
CA THR A 825 0.36 -43.00 7.51
C THR A 825 1.50 -42.74 8.50
N PRO A 826 2.48 -43.66 8.66
CA PRO A 826 3.57 -43.45 9.60
C PRO A 826 4.46 -42.22 9.34
N GLY A 827 4.51 -41.74 8.10
CA GLY A 827 5.35 -40.61 7.69
C GLY A 827 4.65 -39.25 7.74
N VAL A 828 3.32 -39.21 7.94
CA VAL A 828 2.56 -37.96 8.07
C VAL A 828 2.34 -37.70 9.55
N ARG A 829 2.96 -36.67 10.12
CA ARG A 829 3.01 -36.40 11.56
C ARG A 829 2.69 -34.93 11.86
N MET A 830 1.86 -34.69 12.86
CA MET A 830 1.43 -33.36 13.27
C MET A 830 1.66 -33.21 14.78
N HIS A 831 2.10 -32.03 15.20
CA HIS A 831 2.46 -31.74 16.59
C HIS A 831 1.83 -30.42 17.03
N SER A 832 1.34 -30.37 18.26
CA SER A 832 0.77 -29.16 18.87
C SER A 832 -0.35 -28.52 18.05
N LEU A 833 -1.41 -29.27 17.81
CA LEU A 833 -2.60 -28.84 17.08
C LEU A 833 -3.64 -28.25 18.02
N LEU A 834 -4.33 -27.20 17.59
CA LEU A 834 -5.50 -26.69 18.29
C LEU A 834 -6.57 -26.13 17.37
N THR A 835 -7.82 -26.18 17.85
CA THR A 835 -8.96 -25.49 17.24
C THR A 835 -9.70 -24.63 18.28
N VAL A 836 -10.21 -23.47 17.88
CA VAL A 836 -10.92 -22.54 18.78
C VAL A 836 -12.23 -22.08 18.16
N SER A 837 -13.33 -22.13 18.92
CA SER A 837 -14.57 -21.42 18.60
C SER A 837 -14.56 -20.09 19.34
N LEU A 838 -14.57 -18.98 18.61
CA LEU A 838 -14.54 -17.65 19.21
C LEU A 838 -15.96 -17.26 19.63
N GLY A 839 -16.17 -17.12 20.94
CA GLY A 839 -17.47 -16.70 21.49
C GLY A 839 -18.63 -17.65 21.23
N GLY A 840 -18.37 -18.90 20.83
CA GLY A 840 -19.41 -19.90 20.54
C GLY A 840 -20.17 -19.66 19.23
N VAL A 841 -19.62 -18.84 18.34
CA VAL A 841 -20.24 -18.52 17.04
C VAL A 841 -19.79 -19.56 16.01
N GLY A 842 -20.56 -20.64 15.94
CA GLY A 842 -20.21 -21.88 15.24
C GLY A 842 -19.10 -22.67 15.95
N THR A 843 -18.81 -23.88 15.47
CA THR A 843 -18.02 -24.87 16.25
C THR A 843 -17.17 -25.80 15.40
N TYR A 844 -16.14 -26.40 16.01
CA TYR A 844 -15.46 -27.58 15.48
C TYR A 844 -15.94 -28.83 16.20
N GLU A 845 -16.25 -29.91 15.48
CA GLU A 845 -16.52 -31.22 16.10
C GLU A 845 -15.24 -31.86 16.62
N HIS A 846 -14.15 -31.78 15.84
CA HIS A 846 -12.85 -32.36 16.16
C HIS A 846 -11.70 -31.44 15.76
N VAL A 847 -10.53 -31.67 16.37
CA VAL A 847 -9.31 -30.95 16.00
C VAL A 847 -8.81 -31.47 14.66
N ILE A 848 -8.61 -32.79 14.53
CA ILE A 848 -8.02 -33.41 13.33
C ILE A 848 -8.67 -34.78 13.05
N ASN A 849 -9.14 -35.04 11.83
CA ASN A 849 -9.63 -36.36 11.38
C ASN A 849 -10.54 -37.13 12.40
N GLY A 850 -11.50 -36.47 13.04
CA GLY A 850 -12.35 -37.11 14.04
C GLY A 850 -11.72 -37.29 15.44
N VAL A 851 -10.52 -36.75 15.66
CA VAL A 851 -9.75 -36.82 16.91
C VAL A 851 -9.63 -35.44 17.55
N GLY A 852 -9.66 -35.42 18.88
CA GLY A 852 -9.63 -34.21 19.68
C GLY A 852 -11.03 -33.78 20.13
N PRO A 853 -11.14 -33.00 21.22
CA PRO A 853 -12.41 -32.56 21.75
C PRO A 853 -13.06 -31.51 20.84
N ARG A 854 -14.39 -31.37 20.97
CA ARG A 854 -15.16 -30.30 20.32
C ARG A 854 -14.71 -28.92 20.81
N ALA A 855 -14.45 -27.98 19.90
CA ALA A 855 -14.29 -26.57 20.25
C ALA A 855 -15.66 -25.88 20.16
N SER A 856 -16.18 -25.44 21.30
CA SER A 856 -17.52 -24.84 21.41
C SER A 856 -17.69 -24.05 22.72
N GLY A 857 -18.83 -23.37 22.86
CA GLY A 857 -19.14 -22.56 24.03
C GLY A 857 -18.57 -21.15 23.96
N VAL A 858 -19.05 -20.26 24.84
CA VAL A 858 -18.76 -18.82 24.77
C VAL A 858 -17.43 -18.42 25.43
N GLU A 859 -16.76 -19.35 26.10
CA GLU A 859 -15.54 -19.11 26.88
C GLU A 859 -14.26 -19.10 26.02
N THR A 860 -14.35 -19.38 24.72
CA THR A 860 -13.23 -19.37 23.77
C THR A 860 -12.05 -20.24 24.23
N VAL A 861 -12.33 -21.48 24.63
CA VAL A 861 -11.32 -22.43 25.13
C VAL A 861 -10.78 -23.28 23.96
N PRO A 862 -9.45 -23.33 23.74
CA PRO A 862 -8.89 -24.17 22.70
C PRO A 862 -9.09 -25.66 22.97
N ALA A 863 -9.59 -26.39 21.97
CA ALA A 863 -9.47 -27.84 21.89
C ALA A 863 -8.08 -28.19 21.33
N LYS A 864 -7.38 -29.15 21.94
CA LYS A 864 -5.96 -29.42 21.66
C LYS A 864 -5.71 -30.90 21.36
N VAL A 865 -4.78 -31.18 20.45
CA VAL A 865 -4.18 -32.50 20.18
C VAL A 865 -2.66 -32.34 20.16
N VAL A 866 -1.95 -33.05 21.03
CA VAL A 866 -0.49 -32.88 21.18
C VAL A 866 0.28 -33.49 20.01
N SER A 867 -0.16 -34.63 19.50
CA SER A 867 0.48 -35.36 18.40
C SER A 867 -0.56 -36.13 17.58
N TYR A 868 -0.32 -36.32 16.28
CA TYR A 868 -1.17 -37.10 15.38
C TYR A 868 -0.38 -37.61 14.16
N PRO A 869 -0.68 -38.79 13.58
CA PRO A 869 -1.47 -39.87 14.19
C PRO A 869 -0.75 -40.48 15.39
#